data_AF-A0A1Q3H4P0-F1
#
_entry.id   AF-A0A1Q3H4P0-F1
#
_cell.length_a   1.000
_cell.length_b   1.000
_cell.length_c   1.000
_cell.angle_alpha   90.00
_cell.angle_beta   90.00
_cell.angle_gamma   90.00
#
_symmetry.space_group_name_H-M   'P 1'
#
loop_
_entity.id
_entity.type
_entity.pdbx_description
1 polymer ?
#
loop_
_entity_poly.entity_id
_entity_poly.type
_entity_poly.pdbx_seq_one_letter_code
_entity_poly.pdbx_strand_id
1 'polypeptide(L)'
;MDILNTLGLDDSKLFEDLKLGEVLSQKELSDPEAVQEPISYTLQPFSVNTTEIPSLTLIASLNAQHQIQLFNNLTEDKDQDGFVGSSDQAIVPFDATSPVLKYKTSLEVNASAKLSTGGLNLGISAGTKVFHFAYLKHPANTTVRAAILSDFKSFPFIFSLARVKNLQPGEALAINAYASFGLNLDFDPADLLSAGVSALSKYIGQNQTFSMDISATGSLGVGFSATDNFELIFTKNQDGNYNVVVKKSKISNSKISAGLQISAAFNNPEKVSDLINSKMDDLLNAATNLTKEKREEVTTTLTTIANGGVPFDNLSDVEKLLIETLATRLKIPNFAQDALNKAQDLLNKIVEIKDNIQQEVLEIAKKQFTAGFSFEYSGISQDDVLIEASLTENALEQTHKSLILMSTEKLLSEAASGNGVTLSKYLRTQSTNRRKTWGLTFGLGNYKIGGSDSKTFNSEINIQYDNQNQAIKEFKINYQVARGYQEKGSLGGDNTQWLGVVGAQMSKFELKPTMDQFAYNITLDFDRLEKKIKSNDKETILDLLDKASAWDIINDNDLDNQANLLLTELTKGGDASDVNFSFKLNITSEGFNYIKGSWLYLLRNNPNANLVALSQAFGSNMPYLPSYSYRNTLDKKADLYGDVWQTYFTNEGFGRRVQNMNYDDYASIAKSIVGKKDVELGNKEGRLPGNASAWFGGIVKMNPDTGRDMLACMTGFKNLLENIEAKSSNYEQDMKRALNNIALGFGQLYYVQALGSYFISLANNNAVILKEISSVLEVSYTDAAGTSHTIQIQKNK
;
A
#
# COMPACT_ATOMS: atom_id res chain seq x y z
N MET A 1 34.40 -19.60 17.04
CA MET A 1 35.47 -20.05 16.13
C MET A 1 36.79 -19.66 16.78
N ASP A 2 37.80 -20.51 16.72
CA ASP A 2 39.14 -20.11 17.12
C ASP A 2 39.81 -19.39 15.94
N ILE A 3 39.73 -18.06 15.95
CA ILE A 3 40.27 -17.23 14.86
C ILE A 3 41.79 -17.33 14.82
N LEU A 4 42.45 -17.44 15.98
CA LEU A 4 43.90 -17.58 16.07
C LEU A 4 44.36 -18.85 15.36
N ASN A 5 43.73 -19.98 15.66
CA ASN A 5 44.04 -21.24 15.00
C ASN A 5 43.67 -21.21 13.50
N THR A 6 42.53 -20.61 13.15
CA THR A 6 42.09 -20.49 11.74
C THR A 6 43.07 -19.68 10.90
N LEU A 7 43.71 -18.67 11.48
CA LEU A 7 44.68 -17.80 10.81
C LEU A 7 46.14 -18.23 11.02
N GLY A 8 46.41 -19.26 11.81
CA GLY A 8 47.77 -19.67 12.19
C GLY A 8 48.55 -18.56 12.91
N LEU A 9 47.86 -17.75 13.73
CA LEU A 9 48.44 -16.67 14.52
C LEU A 9 48.70 -17.13 15.95
N ASP A 10 49.86 -16.76 16.50
CA ASP A 10 50.10 -16.84 17.95
C ASP A 10 49.67 -15.55 18.67
N ASP A 11 49.62 -15.61 20.01
CA ASP A 11 49.16 -14.51 20.87
C ASP A 11 50.01 -13.22 20.73
N SER A 12 51.25 -13.29 20.21
CA SER A 12 52.12 -12.12 20.03
C SER A 12 51.92 -11.49 18.65
N LYS A 13 51.85 -12.34 17.62
CA LYS A 13 51.65 -11.94 16.23
C LYS A 13 50.29 -11.26 15.99
N LEU A 14 49.23 -11.67 16.70
CA LEU A 14 47.94 -10.98 16.64
C LEU A 14 48.07 -9.50 17.04
N PHE A 15 48.81 -9.18 18.10
CA PHE A 15 48.90 -7.80 18.60
C PHE A 15 49.84 -6.92 17.77
N GLU A 16 50.85 -7.54 17.15
CA GLU A 16 51.66 -6.89 16.11
C GLU A 16 50.78 -6.50 14.90
N ASP A 17 49.93 -7.41 14.44
CA ASP A 17 49.01 -7.18 13.31
C ASP A 17 47.89 -6.18 13.64
N LEU A 18 47.40 -6.17 14.88
CA LEU A 18 46.41 -5.20 15.37
C LEU A 18 46.98 -3.79 15.59
N LYS A 19 48.32 -3.63 15.57
CA LYS A 19 49.04 -2.37 15.85
C LYS A 19 48.62 -1.71 17.17
N LEU A 20 48.21 -2.51 18.15
CA LEU A 20 47.91 -2.06 19.49
C LEU A 20 49.23 -1.80 20.21
N GLY A 21 49.62 -0.53 20.39
CA GLY A 21 50.83 -0.19 21.12
C GLY A 21 50.87 -0.85 22.50
N GLU A 22 52.05 -1.29 22.97
CA GLU A 22 52.20 -2.08 24.21
C GLU A 22 51.49 -1.46 25.41
N VAL A 23 51.48 -0.13 25.51
CA VAL A 23 50.87 0.64 26.60
C VAL A 23 49.34 0.53 26.65
N LEU A 24 48.64 0.58 25.51
CA LEU A 24 47.17 0.48 25.46
C LEU A 24 46.69 -0.96 25.73
N SER A 25 47.51 -1.95 25.36
CA SER A 25 47.18 -3.37 25.53
C SER A 25 47.14 -3.82 27.01
N GLN A 26 47.85 -3.11 27.90
CA GLN A 26 47.96 -3.44 29.32
C GLN A 26 46.98 -2.68 30.22
N LYS A 27 46.27 -1.68 29.70
CA LYS A 27 45.26 -0.93 30.45
C LYS A 27 44.06 -1.81 30.76
N GLU A 28 43.47 -1.60 31.94
CA GLU A 28 42.19 -2.19 32.31
C GLU A 28 41.06 -1.61 31.44
N LEU A 29 40.04 -2.41 31.14
CA LEU A 29 38.91 -1.97 30.30
C LEU A 29 38.11 -0.82 30.92
N SER A 30 38.21 -0.59 32.22
CA SER A 30 37.59 0.55 32.91
C SER A 30 38.40 1.85 32.82
N ASP A 31 39.64 1.81 32.34
CA ASP A 31 40.47 3.00 32.13
C ASP A 31 39.86 3.84 30.98
N PRO A 32 39.45 5.11 31.22
CA PRO A 32 38.90 5.99 30.18
C PRO A 32 39.86 6.23 28.99
N GLU A 33 41.15 5.95 29.18
CA GLU A 33 42.17 6.05 28.14
C GLU A 33 42.57 4.67 27.53
N ALA A 34 41.83 3.58 27.82
CA ALA A 34 42.15 2.24 27.34
C ALA A 34 42.07 2.13 25.82
N VAL A 35 41.00 2.65 25.20
CA VAL A 35 40.79 2.77 23.76
C VAL A 35 39.80 3.91 23.51
N GLN A 36 40.25 5.03 22.96
CA GLN A 36 39.41 6.22 22.72
C GLN A 36 38.76 6.26 21.32
N GLU A 37 39.34 5.53 20.36
CA GLU A 37 38.88 5.51 18.96
C GLU A 37 38.80 4.05 18.46
N PRO A 38 37.87 3.71 17.54
CA PRO A 38 37.78 2.37 16.97
C PRO A 38 39.09 1.91 16.30
N ILE A 39 39.58 0.75 16.71
CA ILE A 39 40.80 0.14 16.17
C ILE A 39 40.44 -0.59 14.87
N SER A 40 40.93 -0.08 13.74
CA SER A 40 40.78 -0.74 12.44
C SER A 40 41.96 -1.68 12.16
N TYR A 41 41.67 -2.90 11.73
CA TYR A 41 42.67 -3.93 11.44
C TYR A 41 42.29 -4.78 10.22
N THR A 42 43.30 -5.46 9.65
CA THR A 42 43.15 -6.39 8.53
C THR A 42 43.56 -7.78 8.99
N LEU A 43 42.73 -8.78 8.67
CA LEU A 43 43.07 -10.19 8.90
C LEU A 43 43.50 -10.84 7.59
N GLN A 44 44.34 -11.89 7.69
CA GLN A 44 44.56 -12.77 6.54
C GLN A 44 43.23 -13.39 6.09
N PRO A 45 43.05 -13.71 4.80
CA PRO A 45 41.78 -14.21 4.31
C PRO A 45 41.42 -15.53 4.99
N PHE A 46 40.17 -15.65 5.41
CA PHE A 46 39.66 -16.88 6.01
C PHE A 46 38.23 -17.15 5.57
N SER A 47 37.85 -18.43 5.58
CA SER A 47 36.51 -18.88 5.24
C SER A 47 35.79 -19.37 6.48
N VAL A 48 34.55 -18.92 6.66
CA VAL A 48 33.63 -19.42 7.67
C VAL A 48 32.62 -20.32 6.96
N ASN A 49 32.77 -21.63 7.16
CA ASN A 49 31.76 -22.61 6.78
C ASN A 49 30.72 -22.67 7.88
N THR A 50 29.46 -22.42 7.55
CA THR A 50 28.39 -22.50 8.54
C THR A 50 27.82 -23.91 8.58
N THR A 51 27.85 -24.56 9.74
CA THR A 51 27.33 -25.93 9.91
C THR A 51 25.80 -25.97 9.83
N GLU A 52 25.14 -24.90 10.31
CA GLU A 52 23.67 -24.77 10.30
C GLU A 52 23.12 -24.54 8.88
N ILE A 53 23.93 -23.94 8.00
CA ILE A 53 23.56 -23.61 6.62
C ILE A 53 24.72 -24.05 5.70
N PRO A 54 24.80 -25.34 5.34
CA PRO A 54 25.94 -25.87 4.56
C PRO A 54 26.15 -25.20 3.20
N SER A 55 25.09 -24.59 2.64
CA SER A 55 25.14 -23.82 1.38
C SER A 55 25.71 -22.40 1.55
N LEU A 56 25.91 -21.92 2.78
CA LEU A 56 26.47 -20.62 3.07
C LEU A 56 27.96 -20.73 3.40
N THR A 57 28.78 -20.12 2.54
CA THR A 57 30.21 -19.90 2.79
C THR A 57 30.48 -18.40 2.82
N LEU A 58 31.04 -17.92 3.92
CA LEU A 58 31.45 -16.54 4.09
C LEU A 58 32.97 -16.44 4.02
N ILE A 59 33.49 -15.44 3.32
CA ILE A 59 34.93 -15.24 3.15
C ILE A 59 35.30 -13.84 3.63
N ALA A 60 36.25 -13.74 4.54
CA ALA A 60 36.95 -12.49 4.81
C ALA A 60 38.05 -12.33 3.75
N SER A 61 38.04 -11.23 2.99
CA SER A 61 39.04 -10.98 1.94
C SER A 61 40.26 -10.23 2.50
N LEU A 62 41.38 -10.28 1.76
CA LEU A 62 42.69 -9.71 2.16
C LEU A 62 42.65 -8.21 2.53
N ASN A 63 41.61 -7.49 2.08
CA ASN A 63 41.43 -6.05 2.28
C ASN A 63 40.14 -5.72 3.06
N ALA A 64 39.53 -6.71 3.73
CA ALA A 64 38.39 -6.46 4.59
C ALA A 64 38.85 -5.66 5.83
N GLN A 65 38.28 -4.48 6.03
CA GLN A 65 38.51 -3.69 7.24
C GLN A 65 37.62 -4.23 8.36
N HIS A 66 38.26 -4.74 9.41
CA HIS A 66 37.63 -5.15 10.66
C HIS A 66 37.82 -4.04 11.70
N GLN A 67 36.93 -3.98 12.70
CA GLN A 67 37.04 -2.97 13.76
C GLN A 67 36.80 -3.55 15.15
N ILE A 68 37.57 -3.06 16.12
CA ILE A 68 37.33 -3.27 17.56
C ILE A 68 37.01 -1.92 18.17
N GLN A 69 35.94 -1.82 18.96
CA GLN A 69 35.60 -0.61 19.69
C GLN A 69 35.27 -0.97 21.14
N LEU A 70 35.85 -0.24 22.09
CA LEU A 70 35.52 -0.33 23.50
C LEU A 70 34.43 0.69 23.82
N PHE A 71 33.48 0.28 24.65
CA PHE A 71 32.51 1.16 25.28
C PHE A 71 32.68 1.06 26.80
N ASN A 72 33.29 2.08 27.38
CA ASN A 72 33.47 2.23 28.82
C ASN A 72 33.11 3.64 29.33
N ASN A 73 32.82 4.58 28.41
CA ASN A 73 32.32 5.92 28.71
C ASN A 73 31.39 6.47 27.60
N LEU A 74 30.07 6.29 27.71
CA LEU A 74 29.11 6.78 26.71
C LEU A 74 29.01 8.31 26.54
N THR A 75 29.64 9.12 27.40
CA THR A 75 29.71 10.57 27.13
C THR A 75 30.67 10.91 25.99
N GLU A 76 31.65 10.04 25.74
CA GLU A 76 32.69 10.20 24.73
C GLU A 76 32.55 9.13 23.63
N ASP A 77 32.23 7.89 24.01
CA ASP A 77 32.05 6.75 23.12
C ASP A 77 30.70 6.81 22.41
N LYS A 78 30.72 6.90 21.07
CA LYS A 78 29.51 6.83 20.25
C LYS A 78 29.46 5.54 19.44
N ASP A 79 28.39 4.79 19.60
CA ASP A 79 28.09 3.64 18.76
C ASP A 79 27.42 4.10 17.46
N GLN A 80 28.18 4.14 16.36
CA GLN A 80 27.65 4.53 15.05
C GLN A 80 26.61 3.53 14.50
N ASP A 81 26.68 2.26 14.92
CA ASP A 81 25.72 1.22 14.53
C ASP A 81 24.48 1.21 15.49
N GLY A 82 24.58 1.91 16.63
CA GLY A 82 23.44 2.32 17.48
C GLY A 82 22.84 1.23 18.37
N PHE A 83 23.61 0.22 18.79
CA PHE A 83 23.11 -0.87 19.65
C PHE A 83 23.43 -0.64 21.13
N VAL A 84 24.57 0.00 21.45
CA VAL A 84 24.93 0.35 22.83
C VAL A 84 24.26 1.66 23.24
N GLY A 85 23.64 1.70 24.42
CA GLY A 85 23.00 2.91 24.93
C GLY A 85 22.79 2.92 26.45
N SER A 86 22.52 4.10 27.00
CA SER A 86 22.34 4.35 28.44
C SER A 86 20.93 4.05 28.96
N SER A 87 20.00 3.68 28.07
CA SER A 87 18.64 3.30 28.43
C SER A 87 18.58 1.82 28.74
N ASP A 88 17.78 1.42 29.73
CA ASP A 88 17.46 0.01 29.98
C ASP A 88 16.74 -0.65 28.78
N GLN A 89 16.20 0.16 27.86
CA GLN A 89 15.59 -0.28 26.61
C GLN A 89 16.58 -0.37 25.43
N ALA A 90 17.87 -0.05 25.64
CA ALA A 90 18.89 -0.24 24.61
C ALA A 90 19.09 -1.73 24.29
N ILE A 91 19.48 -2.05 23.05
CA ILE A 91 19.77 -3.42 22.64
C ILE A 91 20.89 -4.02 23.50
N VAL A 92 21.93 -3.22 23.73
CA VAL A 92 23.01 -3.49 24.67
C VAL A 92 23.03 -2.37 25.71
N PRO A 93 22.40 -2.56 26.88
CA PRO A 93 22.44 -1.58 27.96
C PRO A 93 23.88 -1.42 28.46
N PHE A 94 24.35 -0.18 28.44
CA PHE A 94 25.67 0.18 28.93
C PHE A 94 25.73 0.15 30.45
N ASP A 95 26.82 -0.42 30.96
CA ASP A 95 27.15 -0.49 32.37
C ASP A 95 28.66 -0.23 32.53
N ALA A 96 29.03 0.84 33.23
CA ALA A 96 30.43 1.19 33.45
C ALA A 96 31.21 0.13 34.26
N THR A 97 30.50 -0.74 35.00
CA THR A 97 31.11 -1.86 35.74
C THR A 97 31.32 -3.09 34.85
N SER A 98 30.73 -3.11 33.66
CA SER A 98 30.87 -4.17 32.66
C SER A 98 31.09 -3.57 31.27
N PRO A 99 32.32 -3.12 30.97
CA PRO A 99 32.68 -2.58 29.66
C PRO A 99 32.35 -3.55 28.52
N VAL A 100 32.00 -2.98 27.37
CA VAL A 100 31.61 -3.76 26.18
C VAL A 100 32.67 -3.63 25.11
N LEU A 101 33.16 -4.77 24.60
CA LEU A 101 33.95 -4.82 23.38
C LEU A 101 33.06 -5.18 22.20
N LYS A 102 33.07 -4.32 21.18
CA LYS A 102 32.41 -4.52 19.90
C LYS A 102 33.41 -4.96 18.85
N TYR A 103 33.09 -6.04 18.16
CA TYR A 103 33.84 -6.53 17.01
C TYR A 103 32.99 -6.42 15.76
N LYS A 104 33.45 -5.68 14.75
CA LYS A 104 32.83 -5.58 13.43
C LYS A 104 33.67 -6.34 12.41
N THR A 105 33.09 -7.38 11.82
CA THR A 105 33.75 -8.25 10.85
C THR A 105 33.09 -8.12 9.48
N SER A 106 33.85 -7.66 8.49
CA SER A 106 33.41 -7.59 7.09
C SER A 106 33.65 -8.93 6.38
N LEU A 107 32.60 -9.51 5.81
CA LEU A 107 32.62 -10.78 5.10
C LEU A 107 31.95 -10.65 3.74
N GLU A 108 32.28 -11.52 2.80
CA GLU A 108 31.64 -11.64 1.50
C GLU A 108 31.06 -13.05 1.34
N VAL A 109 29.84 -13.13 0.83
CA VAL A 109 29.16 -14.40 0.58
C VAL A 109 29.67 -15.02 -0.71
N ASN A 110 30.36 -16.15 -0.64
CA ASN A 110 30.89 -16.82 -1.84
C ASN A 110 29.86 -17.75 -2.49
N ALA A 111 29.02 -18.39 -1.67
CA ALA A 111 27.94 -19.26 -2.12
C ALA A 111 26.62 -18.73 -1.56
N SER A 112 25.59 -18.62 -2.42
CA SER A 112 24.30 -18.09 -2.00
C SER A 112 23.59 -19.07 -1.08
N ALA A 113 23.02 -18.56 0.00
CA ALA A 113 22.12 -19.32 0.85
C ALA A 113 20.71 -18.79 0.67
N LYS A 114 19.86 -19.59 0.02
CA LYS A 114 18.48 -19.26 -0.24
C LYS A 114 17.55 -20.23 0.46
N LEU A 115 16.51 -19.69 1.07
CA LEU A 115 15.35 -20.46 1.51
C LEU A 115 14.24 -20.24 0.48
N SER A 116 13.67 -21.32 -0.04
CA SER A 116 12.49 -21.25 -0.90
C SER A 116 11.24 -21.50 -0.07
N THR A 117 10.42 -20.48 0.14
CA THR A 117 9.17 -20.58 0.91
C THR A 117 8.02 -20.03 0.09
N GLY A 118 7.02 -20.86 -0.20
CA GLY A 118 5.86 -20.43 -1.00
C GLY A 118 6.21 -19.86 -2.39
N GLY A 119 7.34 -20.27 -2.99
CA GLY A 119 7.82 -19.73 -4.28
C GLY A 119 8.64 -18.43 -4.18
N LEU A 120 8.89 -17.91 -2.97
CA LEU A 120 9.79 -16.78 -2.72
C LEU A 120 11.21 -17.27 -2.50
N ASN A 121 12.18 -16.53 -3.03
CA ASN A 121 13.61 -16.73 -2.74
C ASN A 121 14.06 -15.77 -1.64
N LEU A 122 14.18 -16.27 -0.42
CA LEU A 122 14.63 -15.51 0.76
C LEU A 122 16.10 -15.78 1.05
N GLY A 123 16.76 -14.86 1.76
CA GLY A 123 18.13 -15.03 2.23
C GLY A 123 19.17 -14.16 1.52
N ILE A 124 20.41 -14.63 1.52
CA ILE A 124 21.58 -13.82 1.17
C ILE A 124 22.21 -14.35 -0.13
N SER A 125 22.40 -13.45 -1.09
CA SER A 125 22.94 -13.79 -2.40
C SER A 125 24.46 -13.86 -2.40
N ALA A 126 25.03 -14.61 -3.36
CA ALA A 126 26.46 -14.62 -3.59
C ALA A 126 26.95 -13.22 -4.03
N GLY A 127 28.16 -12.86 -3.62
CA GLY A 127 28.75 -11.52 -3.79
C GLY A 127 28.22 -10.47 -2.82
N THR A 128 27.24 -10.79 -1.97
CA THR A 128 26.77 -9.86 -0.93
C THR A 128 27.84 -9.69 0.14
N LYS A 129 28.16 -8.43 0.49
CA LYS A 129 28.96 -8.12 1.68
C LYS A 129 28.07 -8.17 2.93
N VAL A 130 28.52 -8.86 3.96
CA VAL A 130 27.85 -9.03 5.25
C VAL A 130 28.73 -8.44 6.33
N PHE A 131 28.16 -7.64 7.22
CA PHE A 131 28.84 -7.20 8.43
C PHE A 131 28.31 -8.00 9.61
N HIS A 132 29.19 -8.74 10.27
CA HIS A 132 28.90 -9.41 11.53
C HIS A 132 29.34 -8.52 12.69
N PHE A 133 28.53 -8.45 13.74
CA PHE A 133 28.84 -7.73 14.96
C PHE A 133 28.74 -8.65 16.17
N ALA A 134 29.71 -8.55 17.07
CA ALA A 134 29.64 -9.15 18.40
C ALA A 134 29.88 -8.07 19.46
N TYR A 135 28.97 -7.95 20.42
CA TYR A 135 29.05 -7.05 21.56
C TYR A 135 29.18 -7.90 22.82
N LEU A 136 30.39 -7.94 23.35
CA LEU A 136 30.78 -8.86 24.42
C LEU A 136 31.10 -8.09 25.69
N LYS A 137 30.56 -8.57 26.81
CA LYS A 137 30.73 -7.93 28.11
C LYS A 137 31.94 -8.54 28.81
N HIS A 138 32.73 -7.67 29.43
CA HIS A 138 33.92 -8.06 30.15
C HIS A 138 33.92 -7.47 31.56
N PRO A 139 34.59 -8.11 32.54
CA PRO A 139 34.86 -7.48 33.83
C PRO A 139 35.73 -6.23 33.67
N ALA A 140 35.37 -5.16 34.37
CA ALA A 140 36.05 -3.85 34.34
C ALA A 140 37.58 -3.89 34.58
N ASN A 141 38.07 -4.86 35.36
CA ASN A 141 39.48 -5.04 35.71
C ASN A 141 40.25 -5.94 34.73
N THR A 142 39.60 -6.44 33.68
CA THR A 142 40.27 -7.21 32.62
C THR A 142 41.09 -6.24 31.78
N THR A 143 42.29 -6.65 31.34
CA THR A 143 43.07 -5.81 30.42
C THR A 143 42.54 -5.93 28.99
N VAL A 144 42.69 -4.87 28.19
CA VAL A 144 42.31 -4.85 26.77
C VAL A 144 42.87 -6.07 26.02
N ARG A 145 44.15 -6.40 26.26
CA ARG A 145 44.81 -7.56 25.65
C ARG A 145 44.18 -8.89 26.04
N ALA A 146 43.91 -9.08 27.34
CA ALA A 146 43.34 -10.34 27.83
C ALA A 146 41.94 -10.57 27.28
N ALA A 147 41.12 -9.51 27.21
CA ALA A 147 39.77 -9.57 26.67
C ALA A 147 39.76 -9.93 25.16
N ILE A 148 40.57 -9.23 24.35
CA ILE A 148 40.68 -9.51 22.90
C ILE A 148 41.20 -10.94 22.64
N LEU A 149 42.21 -11.41 23.38
CA LEU A 149 42.72 -12.78 23.23
C LEU A 149 41.67 -13.83 23.57
N SER A 150 40.93 -13.62 24.66
CA SER A 150 39.83 -14.50 25.07
C SER A 150 38.77 -14.60 23.97
N ASP A 151 38.37 -13.45 23.42
CA ASP A 151 37.35 -13.36 22.39
C ASP A 151 37.81 -13.99 21.09
N PHE A 152 39.06 -13.79 20.64
CA PHE A 152 39.56 -14.39 19.40
C PHE A 152 39.72 -15.91 19.48
N LYS A 153 40.08 -16.47 20.65
CA LYS A 153 40.16 -17.93 20.87
C LYS A 153 38.79 -18.60 20.78
N SER A 154 37.71 -17.85 21.06
CA SER A 154 36.36 -18.39 21.13
C SER A 154 35.31 -17.49 20.48
N PHE A 155 35.66 -16.92 19.31
CA PHE A 155 34.90 -15.83 18.71
C PHE A 155 33.44 -16.23 18.42
N PRO A 156 32.45 -15.54 18.99
CA PRO A 156 31.05 -15.88 18.79
C PRO A 156 30.60 -15.36 17.43
N PHE A 157 29.88 -16.21 16.70
CA PHE A 157 29.44 -15.92 15.35
C PHE A 157 27.94 -16.22 15.25
N ILE A 158 27.14 -15.24 14.80
CA ILE A 158 25.67 -15.35 14.80
C ILE A 158 25.14 -16.59 14.05
N PHE A 159 25.88 -17.06 13.03
CA PHE A 159 25.51 -18.21 12.21
C PHE A 159 25.67 -19.56 12.94
N SER A 160 26.18 -19.56 14.19
CA SER A 160 26.29 -20.74 15.03
C SER A 160 25.28 -20.66 16.16
N LEU A 161 24.28 -21.55 16.16
CA LEU A 161 23.26 -21.64 17.20
C LEU A 161 23.88 -21.81 18.59
N ALA A 162 24.88 -22.69 18.70
CA ALA A 162 25.62 -22.90 19.94
C ALA A 162 26.26 -21.61 20.50
N ARG A 163 26.69 -20.69 19.62
CA ARG A 163 27.26 -19.40 20.04
C ARG A 163 26.20 -18.41 20.46
N VAL A 164 25.05 -18.37 19.79
CA VAL A 164 23.91 -17.54 20.22
C VAL A 164 23.40 -17.99 21.59
N LYS A 165 23.30 -19.31 21.84
CA LYS A 165 22.88 -19.85 23.14
C LYS A 165 23.81 -19.44 24.30
N ASN A 166 25.11 -19.35 24.01
CA ASN A 166 26.13 -19.03 25.00
C ASN A 166 26.30 -17.52 25.30
N LEU A 167 25.49 -16.66 24.66
CA LEU A 167 25.44 -15.24 25.01
C LEU A 167 25.16 -15.06 26.51
N GLN A 168 25.76 -14.03 27.10
CA GLN A 168 25.47 -13.57 28.45
C GLN A 168 24.41 -12.45 28.43
N PRO A 169 23.68 -12.21 29.54
CA PRO A 169 22.74 -11.10 29.62
C PRO A 169 23.38 -9.75 29.27
N GLY A 170 22.76 -9.04 28.33
CA GLY A 170 23.27 -7.76 27.81
C GLY A 170 24.41 -7.87 26.80
N GLU A 171 24.71 -9.06 26.29
CA GLU A 171 25.51 -9.24 25.08
C GLU A 171 24.62 -9.36 23.84
N ALA A 172 25.20 -9.09 22.66
CA ALA A 172 24.49 -9.17 21.39
C ALA A 172 25.35 -9.74 20.27
N LEU A 173 24.71 -10.54 19.40
CA LEU A 173 25.24 -10.87 18.08
C LEU A 173 24.31 -10.27 17.03
N ALA A 174 24.89 -9.65 16.00
CA ALA A 174 24.11 -9.11 14.90
C ALA A 174 24.75 -9.40 13.54
N ILE A 175 23.91 -9.41 12.50
CA ILE A 175 24.35 -9.29 11.11
C ILE A 175 23.63 -8.15 10.43
N ASN A 176 24.36 -7.49 9.54
CA ASN A 176 23.85 -6.53 8.59
C ASN A 176 24.17 -7.06 7.18
N ALA A 177 23.14 -7.26 6.37
CA ALA A 177 23.27 -7.81 5.03
C ALA A 177 22.21 -7.24 4.08
N TYR A 178 22.59 -7.08 2.82
CA TYR A 178 21.63 -6.89 1.73
C TYR A 178 21.01 -8.25 1.39
N ALA A 179 19.77 -8.46 1.80
CA ALA A 179 19.11 -9.76 1.80
C ALA A 179 17.64 -9.65 1.41
N SER A 180 17.06 -10.75 0.96
CA SER A 180 15.63 -10.88 0.75
C SER A 180 14.96 -11.34 2.05
N PHE A 181 14.19 -10.45 2.67
CA PHE A 181 13.43 -10.70 3.89
C PHE A 181 11.99 -11.10 3.56
N GLY A 182 11.51 -12.18 4.17
CA GLY A 182 10.18 -12.72 3.93
C GLY A 182 9.18 -12.36 5.02
N LEU A 183 7.97 -11.96 4.62
CA LEU A 183 6.84 -11.68 5.51
C LEU A 183 5.61 -12.43 4.99
N ASN A 184 4.86 -13.05 5.89
CA ASN A 184 3.62 -13.73 5.52
C ASN A 184 2.44 -12.93 6.08
N LEU A 185 1.51 -12.59 5.20
CA LEU A 185 0.31 -11.85 5.53
C LEU A 185 -0.91 -12.63 5.04
N ASP A 186 -1.97 -12.60 5.84
CA ASP A 186 -3.26 -13.16 5.48
C ASP A 186 -4.17 -12.07 4.91
N PHE A 187 -4.85 -12.40 3.80
CA PHE A 187 -5.78 -11.51 3.10
C PHE A 187 -7.17 -12.08 3.03
N ASP A 188 -8.13 -11.19 2.80
CA ASP A 188 -9.49 -11.58 2.49
C ASP A 188 -9.52 -12.20 1.08
N PRO A 189 -10.09 -13.40 0.90
CA PRO A 189 -10.40 -13.95 -0.41
C PRO A 189 -11.09 -12.99 -1.39
N ALA A 190 -11.90 -12.05 -0.89
CA ALA A 190 -12.55 -11.02 -1.71
C ALA A 190 -11.53 -10.13 -2.45
N ASP A 191 -10.37 -9.85 -1.85
CA ASP A 191 -9.31 -9.04 -2.49
C ASP A 191 -8.79 -9.75 -3.76
N LEU A 192 -8.61 -11.08 -3.73
CA LEU A 192 -8.23 -11.87 -4.90
C LEU A 192 -9.32 -11.84 -5.97
N LEU A 193 -10.58 -12.05 -5.57
CA LEU A 193 -11.69 -12.10 -6.51
C LEU A 193 -11.95 -10.73 -7.16
N SER A 194 -11.61 -9.64 -6.48
CA SER A 194 -11.66 -8.28 -7.05
C SER A 194 -10.72 -8.08 -8.24
N ALA A 195 -9.57 -8.78 -8.24
CA ALA A 195 -8.66 -8.83 -9.38
C ALA A 195 -9.30 -9.57 -10.56
N GLY A 196 -10.19 -10.53 -10.30
CA GLY A 196 -10.99 -11.20 -11.34
C GLY A 196 -11.97 -10.26 -12.03
N VAL A 197 -12.65 -9.41 -11.26
CA VAL A 197 -13.50 -8.34 -11.82
C VAL A 197 -12.66 -7.42 -12.71
N SER A 198 -11.47 -7.02 -12.26
CA SER A 198 -10.52 -6.23 -13.06
C SER A 198 -10.06 -6.95 -14.34
N ALA A 199 -9.79 -8.25 -14.28
CA ALA A 199 -9.37 -9.05 -15.44
C ALA A 199 -10.43 -9.07 -16.56
N LEU A 200 -11.71 -9.09 -16.20
CA LEU A 200 -12.82 -9.10 -17.16
C LEU A 200 -12.87 -7.89 -18.10
N SER A 201 -12.28 -6.76 -17.72
CA SER A 201 -12.21 -5.53 -18.54
C SER A 201 -11.67 -5.76 -19.97
N LYS A 202 -10.76 -6.74 -20.13
CA LYS A 202 -10.18 -7.13 -21.42
C LYS A 202 -11.21 -7.73 -22.37
N TYR A 203 -12.24 -8.37 -21.85
CA TYR A 203 -13.25 -9.10 -22.63
C TYR A 203 -14.51 -8.29 -22.87
N ILE A 204 -14.92 -7.48 -21.90
CA ILE A 204 -16.15 -6.69 -21.96
C ILE A 204 -15.93 -5.43 -22.82
N GLY A 205 -16.95 -4.96 -23.55
CA GLY A 205 -16.93 -3.71 -24.32
C GLY A 205 -16.77 -2.47 -23.43
N GLN A 206 -16.35 -1.35 -24.02
CA GLN A 206 -16.21 -0.09 -23.27
C GLN A 206 -17.55 0.46 -22.81
N ASN A 207 -17.55 1.21 -21.71
CA ASN A 207 -18.72 1.84 -21.08
C ASN A 207 -19.81 0.87 -20.62
N GLN A 208 -19.48 -0.40 -20.43
CA GLN A 208 -20.36 -1.42 -19.89
C GLN A 208 -20.14 -1.57 -18.38
N THR A 209 -21.22 -1.54 -17.61
CA THR A 209 -21.20 -1.85 -16.19
C THR A 209 -21.33 -3.36 -15.99
N PHE A 210 -20.66 -3.87 -14.96
CA PHE A 210 -20.76 -5.26 -14.53
C PHE A 210 -20.57 -5.37 -13.03
N SER A 211 -21.21 -6.39 -12.48
CA SER A 211 -21.17 -6.71 -11.06
C SER A 211 -20.83 -8.19 -10.86
N MET A 212 -20.09 -8.49 -9.80
CA MET A 212 -19.75 -9.86 -9.42
C MET A 212 -19.89 -10.03 -7.91
N ASP A 213 -20.48 -11.14 -7.50
CA ASP A 213 -20.41 -11.59 -6.12
C ASP A 213 -19.01 -12.14 -5.82
N ILE A 214 -18.25 -11.39 -5.02
CA ILE A 214 -16.89 -11.72 -4.59
C ILE A 214 -16.85 -12.28 -3.16
N SER A 215 -18.00 -12.69 -2.62
CA SER A 215 -18.08 -13.30 -1.30
C SER A 215 -17.27 -14.58 -1.23
N ALA A 216 -16.39 -14.64 -0.25
CA ALA A 216 -15.66 -15.84 0.09
C ALA A 216 -15.26 -15.82 1.57
N THR A 217 -15.14 -17.00 2.15
CA THR A 217 -14.81 -17.18 3.57
C THR A 217 -13.41 -17.75 3.73
N GLY A 218 -12.78 -17.46 4.86
CA GLY A 218 -11.42 -17.92 5.18
C GLY A 218 -10.38 -16.83 4.97
N SER A 219 -9.13 -17.24 4.83
CA SER A 219 -7.99 -16.35 4.60
C SER A 219 -7.08 -16.89 3.50
N LEU A 220 -6.51 -15.97 2.72
CA LEU A 220 -5.48 -16.25 1.73
C LEU A 220 -4.12 -15.83 2.28
N GLY A 221 -3.27 -16.80 2.59
CA GLY A 221 -1.89 -16.52 2.92
C GLY A 221 -1.10 -16.09 1.68
N VAL A 222 -0.56 -14.88 1.73
CA VAL A 222 0.36 -14.34 0.72
C VAL A 222 1.69 -14.04 1.39
N GLY A 223 2.75 -14.66 0.89
CA GLY A 223 4.11 -14.33 1.23
C GLY A 223 4.57 -13.13 0.41
N PHE A 224 5.21 -12.18 1.07
CA PHE A 224 5.97 -11.10 0.47
C PHE A 224 7.44 -11.31 0.72
N SER A 225 8.26 -10.92 -0.24
CA SER A 225 9.68 -10.72 -0.03
C SER A 225 10.04 -9.28 -0.35
N ALA A 226 10.81 -8.65 0.53
CA ALA A 226 11.45 -7.36 0.30
C ALA A 226 12.96 -7.56 0.31
N THR A 227 13.65 -7.15 -0.76
CA THR A 227 15.12 -7.12 -0.79
C THR A 227 15.63 -5.74 -0.40
N ASP A 228 16.32 -5.67 0.74
CA ASP A 228 16.89 -4.44 1.31
C ASP A 228 18.06 -4.79 2.26
N ASN A 229 18.67 -3.78 2.91
CA ASN A 229 19.64 -3.96 3.97
C ASN A 229 18.91 -4.17 5.30
N PHE A 230 19.05 -5.36 5.86
CA PHE A 230 18.44 -5.73 7.13
C PHE A 230 19.48 -5.98 8.20
N GLU A 231 19.11 -5.64 9.43
CA GLU A 231 19.84 -6.03 10.63
C GLU A 231 19.04 -7.08 11.39
N LEU A 232 19.65 -8.24 11.60
CA LEU A 232 19.15 -9.28 12.50
C LEU A 232 20.02 -9.27 13.75
N ILE A 233 19.39 -9.22 14.91
CA ILE A 233 20.05 -9.07 16.20
C ILE A 233 19.48 -10.11 17.16
N PHE A 234 20.37 -10.86 17.81
CA PHE A 234 20.02 -11.70 18.96
C PHE A 234 20.68 -11.13 20.21
N THR A 235 19.90 -10.97 21.27
CA THR A 235 20.40 -10.65 22.61
C THR A 235 19.88 -11.65 23.62
N LYS A 236 20.55 -11.73 24.78
CA LYS A 236 20.04 -12.49 25.92
C LYS A 236 19.59 -11.54 27.02
N ASN A 237 18.39 -11.77 27.52
CA ASN A 237 17.79 -10.99 28.58
C ASN A 237 18.22 -11.51 29.96
N GLN A 238 17.99 -10.73 31.00
CA GLN A 238 18.32 -11.11 32.39
C GLN A 238 17.53 -12.31 32.90
N ASP A 239 16.34 -12.56 32.34
CA ASP A 239 15.49 -13.71 32.64
C ASP A 239 15.96 -15.02 31.96
N GLY A 240 17.04 -14.94 31.16
CA GLY A 240 17.61 -16.07 30.43
C GLY A 240 16.96 -16.35 29.07
N ASN A 241 15.89 -15.65 28.71
CA ASN A 241 15.28 -15.72 27.38
C ASN A 241 16.11 -14.94 26.36
N TYR A 242 15.86 -15.19 25.08
CA TYR A 242 16.52 -14.52 23.97
C TYR A 242 15.57 -13.51 23.34
N ASN A 243 16.03 -12.29 23.10
CA ASN A 243 15.30 -11.33 22.27
C ASN A 243 15.86 -11.40 20.85
N VAL A 244 14.98 -11.45 19.85
CA VAL A 244 15.35 -11.31 18.45
C VAL A 244 14.71 -10.05 17.88
N VAL A 245 15.53 -9.24 17.23
CA VAL A 245 15.10 -8.02 16.54
C VAL A 245 15.52 -8.10 15.09
N VAL A 246 14.57 -7.84 14.19
CA VAL A 246 14.84 -7.57 12.77
C VAL A 246 14.43 -6.14 12.47
N LYS A 247 15.34 -5.33 11.93
CA LYS A 247 15.05 -3.93 11.56
C LYS A 247 15.68 -3.55 10.22
N LYS A 248 15.17 -2.48 9.61
CA LYS A 248 15.82 -1.87 8.44
C LYS A 248 17.15 -1.24 8.88
N SER A 249 18.23 -1.59 8.19
CA SER A 249 19.57 -1.08 8.47
C SER A 249 19.69 0.43 8.21
N LYS A 250 20.46 1.14 9.04
CA LYS A 250 20.94 2.52 8.74
C LYS A 250 22.08 2.55 7.72
N ILE A 251 22.77 1.43 7.55
CA ILE A 251 23.97 1.29 6.73
C ILE A 251 23.60 0.52 5.46
N SER A 252 23.74 1.18 4.32
CA SER A 252 23.52 0.57 3.01
C SER A 252 24.82 0.03 2.42
N ASN A 253 24.74 -1.14 1.80
CA ASN A 253 25.88 -1.75 1.12
C ASN A 253 26.13 -1.07 -0.23
N SER A 254 27.26 -0.38 -0.37
CA SER A 254 27.54 0.61 -1.44
C SER A 254 27.62 0.07 -2.87
N LYS A 255 27.50 -1.26 -3.09
CA LYS A 255 27.65 -1.91 -4.41
C LYS A 255 26.35 -2.38 -5.06
N ILE A 256 25.22 -2.32 -4.37
CA ILE A 256 23.95 -2.87 -4.88
C ILE A 256 22.96 -1.73 -5.11
N SER A 257 22.97 -1.18 -6.33
CA SER A 257 22.08 -0.11 -6.78
C SER A 257 20.70 -0.60 -7.25
N ALA A 258 20.32 -1.85 -6.94
CA ALA A 258 19.16 -2.50 -7.54
C ALA A 258 17.80 -1.96 -7.03
N GLY A 259 17.81 -1.15 -5.97
CA GLY A 259 16.61 -0.63 -5.33
C GLY A 259 15.80 -1.72 -4.63
N LEU A 260 14.80 -1.29 -3.85
CA LEU A 260 13.81 -2.16 -3.23
C LEU A 260 13.14 -3.05 -4.29
N GLN A 261 13.31 -4.36 -4.15
CA GLN A 261 12.60 -5.36 -4.95
C GLN A 261 11.56 -6.04 -4.08
N ILE A 262 10.30 -5.99 -4.50
CA ILE A 262 9.20 -6.65 -3.82
C ILE A 262 8.58 -7.68 -4.73
N SER A 263 8.36 -8.87 -4.18
CA SER A 263 7.65 -9.95 -4.86
C SER A 263 6.59 -10.53 -3.95
N ALA A 264 5.42 -10.85 -4.49
CA ALA A 264 4.35 -11.55 -3.80
C ALA A 264 4.17 -12.97 -4.36
N ALA A 265 3.90 -13.93 -3.49
CA ALA A 265 3.53 -15.28 -3.86
C ALA A 265 2.45 -15.83 -2.93
N PHE A 266 1.54 -16.63 -3.47
CA PHE A 266 0.51 -17.27 -2.66
C PHE A 266 1.11 -18.47 -1.92
N ASN A 267 0.87 -18.56 -0.62
CA ASN A 267 1.37 -19.66 0.21
C ASN A 267 0.69 -21.00 -0.17
N ASN A 268 -0.53 -20.95 -0.71
CA ASN A 268 -1.31 -22.12 -1.13
C ASN A 268 -1.91 -21.89 -2.54
N PRO A 269 -1.12 -22.00 -3.62
CA PRO A 269 -1.58 -21.67 -4.98
C PRO A 269 -2.73 -22.57 -5.48
N GLU A 270 -2.83 -23.80 -4.99
CA GLU A 270 -3.93 -24.72 -5.31
C GLU A 270 -5.26 -24.22 -4.74
N LYS A 271 -5.30 -23.83 -3.46
CA LYS A 271 -6.51 -23.24 -2.84
C LYS A 271 -6.98 -21.97 -3.55
N VAL A 272 -6.04 -21.16 -4.02
CA VAL A 272 -6.33 -19.96 -4.81
C VAL A 272 -6.97 -20.34 -6.15
N SER A 273 -6.43 -21.37 -6.82
CA SER A 273 -6.97 -21.88 -8.08
C SER A 273 -8.38 -22.45 -7.89
N ASP A 274 -8.60 -23.24 -6.83
CA ASP A 274 -9.91 -23.80 -6.49
C ASP A 274 -10.94 -22.70 -6.20
N LEU A 275 -10.54 -21.66 -5.46
CA LEU A 275 -11.39 -20.51 -5.17
C LEU A 275 -11.81 -19.79 -6.46
N ILE A 276 -10.88 -19.48 -7.36
CA ILE A 276 -11.21 -18.85 -8.65
C ILE A 276 -12.14 -19.74 -9.47
N ASN A 277 -11.85 -21.04 -9.53
CA ASN A 277 -12.67 -22.00 -10.28
C ASN A 277 -14.08 -22.12 -9.70
N SER A 278 -14.24 -22.06 -8.37
CA SER A 278 -15.56 -22.05 -7.73
C SER A 278 -16.41 -20.84 -8.10
N LYS A 279 -15.76 -19.74 -8.52
CA LYS A 279 -16.38 -18.48 -8.98
C LYS A 279 -16.37 -18.29 -10.49
N MET A 280 -16.02 -19.33 -11.25
CA MET A 280 -15.95 -19.25 -12.73
C MET A 280 -17.32 -18.94 -13.36
N ASP A 281 -18.40 -19.52 -12.83
CA ASP A 281 -19.74 -19.25 -13.33
C ASP A 281 -20.16 -17.79 -13.05
N ASP A 282 -19.74 -17.20 -11.93
CA ASP A 282 -19.97 -15.79 -11.58
C ASP A 282 -19.16 -14.85 -12.46
N LEU A 283 -17.90 -15.18 -12.76
CA LEU A 283 -17.07 -14.45 -13.72
C LEU A 283 -17.70 -14.45 -15.12
N LEU A 284 -18.20 -15.61 -15.57
CA LEU A 284 -18.90 -15.73 -16.85
C LEU A 284 -20.25 -14.99 -16.82
N ASN A 285 -20.98 -15.00 -15.71
CA ASN A 285 -22.20 -14.21 -15.54
C ASN A 285 -21.88 -12.72 -15.72
N ALA A 286 -20.84 -12.21 -15.04
CA ALA A 286 -20.43 -10.82 -15.12
C ALA A 286 -19.95 -10.42 -16.53
N ALA A 287 -19.21 -11.30 -17.20
CA ALA A 287 -18.72 -11.08 -18.55
C ALA A 287 -19.86 -11.01 -19.58
N THR A 288 -20.81 -11.95 -19.50
CA THR A 288 -21.85 -12.16 -20.52
C THR A 288 -23.15 -11.43 -20.23
N ASN A 289 -23.39 -11.04 -18.96
CA ASN A 289 -24.68 -10.60 -18.43
C ASN A 289 -25.78 -11.67 -18.58
N LEU A 290 -25.42 -12.95 -18.53
CA LEU A 290 -26.32 -14.08 -18.67
C LEU A 290 -26.11 -15.08 -17.53
N THR A 291 -27.19 -15.65 -16.99
CA THR A 291 -27.08 -16.79 -16.06
C THR A 291 -26.46 -18.00 -16.75
N LYS A 292 -26.03 -19.00 -15.98
CA LYS A 292 -25.47 -20.24 -16.52
C LYS A 292 -26.41 -20.91 -17.52
N GLU A 293 -27.67 -21.08 -17.15
CA GLU A 293 -28.69 -21.74 -17.97
C GLU A 293 -28.90 -20.96 -19.28
N LYS A 294 -28.97 -19.63 -19.19
CA LYS A 294 -29.17 -18.80 -20.38
C LYS A 294 -27.94 -18.78 -21.29
N ARG A 295 -26.73 -18.84 -20.72
CA ARG A 295 -25.50 -19.02 -21.50
C ARG A 295 -25.50 -20.33 -22.26
N GLU A 296 -25.90 -21.44 -21.63
CA GLU A 296 -25.95 -22.75 -22.27
C GLU A 296 -26.95 -22.78 -23.44
N GLU A 297 -28.12 -22.17 -23.25
CA GLU A 297 -29.12 -21.96 -24.30
C GLU A 297 -28.54 -21.16 -25.47
N VAL A 298 -27.96 -19.98 -25.19
CA VAL A 298 -27.34 -19.12 -26.21
C VAL A 298 -26.19 -19.84 -26.92
N THR A 299 -25.37 -20.61 -26.20
CA THR A 299 -24.25 -21.37 -26.77
C THR A 299 -24.75 -22.45 -27.75
N THR A 300 -25.85 -23.11 -27.42
CA THR A 300 -26.48 -24.11 -28.31
C THR A 300 -27.05 -23.45 -29.56
N THR A 301 -27.73 -22.32 -29.41
CA THR A 301 -28.23 -21.53 -30.54
C THR A 301 -27.09 -21.05 -31.44
N LEU A 302 -26.02 -20.48 -30.87
CA LEU A 302 -24.84 -20.05 -31.61
C LEU A 302 -24.15 -21.21 -32.36
N THR A 303 -24.04 -22.39 -31.73
CA THR A 303 -23.48 -23.58 -32.38
C THR A 303 -24.32 -24.02 -33.57
N THR A 304 -25.64 -23.94 -33.45
CA THR A 304 -26.57 -24.26 -34.53
C THR A 304 -26.44 -23.28 -35.70
N ILE A 305 -26.29 -21.98 -35.41
CA ILE A 305 -26.02 -20.95 -36.42
C ILE A 305 -24.68 -21.20 -37.11
N ALA A 306 -23.60 -21.40 -36.35
CA ALA A 306 -22.24 -21.60 -36.87
C ALA A 306 -22.14 -22.82 -37.80
N ASN A 307 -22.91 -23.87 -37.52
CA ASN A 307 -22.99 -25.08 -38.36
C ASN A 307 -23.95 -24.93 -39.57
N GLY A 308 -24.58 -23.76 -39.76
CA GLY A 308 -25.55 -23.52 -40.83
C GLY A 308 -26.90 -24.20 -40.63
N GLY A 309 -27.20 -24.67 -39.41
CA GLY A 309 -28.44 -25.40 -39.09
C GLY A 309 -29.68 -24.50 -39.05
N VAL A 310 -29.53 -23.23 -38.64
CA VAL A 310 -30.61 -22.22 -38.62
C VAL A 310 -30.02 -20.84 -38.97
N PRO A 311 -30.58 -20.13 -39.98
CA PRO A 311 -30.21 -18.73 -40.25
C PRO A 311 -30.60 -17.80 -39.09
N PHE A 312 -29.74 -16.83 -38.76
CA PHE A 312 -29.99 -15.85 -37.69
C PHE A 312 -31.32 -15.09 -37.86
N ASP A 313 -31.69 -14.76 -39.11
CA ASP A 313 -32.94 -14.06 -39.42
C ASP A 313 -34.21 -14.85 -39.05
N ASN A 314 -34.10 -16.16 -38.84
CA ASN A 314 -35.23 -17.03 -38.47
C ASN A 314 -35.42 -17.17 -36.94
N LEU A 315 -34.53 -16.58 -36.13
CA LEU A 315 -34.69 -16.54 -34.68
C LEU A 315 -35.80 -15.57 -34.26
N SER A 316 -36.31 -15.73 -33.04
CA SER A 316 -37.23 -14.76 -32.44
C SER A 316 -36.52 -13.43 -32.17
N ASP A 317 -37.28 -12.33 -32.13
CA ASP A 317 -36.72 -10.99 -31.88
C ASP A 317 -35.99 -10.90 -30.52
N VAL A 318 -36.46 -11.66 -29.53
CA VAL A 318 -35.82 -11.75 -28.20
C VAL A 318 -34.46 -12.46 -28.29
N GLU A 319 -34.38 -13.57 -29.02
CA GLU A 319 -33.11 -14.30 -29.20
C GLU A 319 -32.09 -13.47 -30.00
N LYS A 320 -32.55 -12.79 -31.06
CA LYS A 320 -31.71 -11.88 -31.85
C LYS A 320 -31.12 -10.78 -30.97
N LEU A 321 -31.98 -10.07 -30.23
CA LEU A 321 -31.56 -8.99 -29.35
C LEU A 321 -30.57 -9.49 -28.29
N LEU A 322 -30.82 -10.66 -27.70
CA LEU A 322 -29.94 -11.25 -26.70
C LEU A 322 -28.55 -11.56 -27.27
N ILE A 323 -28.49 -12.22 -28.44
CA ILE A 323 -27.23 -12.59 -29.10
C ILE A 323 -26.48 -11.33 -29.55
N GLU A 324 -27.15 -10.34 -30.12
CA GLU A 324 -26.51 -9.08 -30.55
C GLU A 324 -26.00 -8.27 -29.36
N THR A 325 -26.74 -8.25 -28.24
CA THR A 325 -26.31 -7.61 -27.01
C THR A 325 -25.06 -8.30 -26.45
N LEU A 326 -25.06 -9.65 -26.42
CA LEU A 326 -23.90 -10.43 -26.00
C LEU A 326 -22.69 -10.21 -26.92
N ALA A 327 -22.90 -10.22 -28.24
CA ALA A 327 -21.85 -9.99 -29.23
C ALA A 327 -21.23 -8.60 -29.05
N THR A 328 -22.06 -7.57 -28.91
CA THR A 328 -21.62 -6.18 -28.65
C THR A 328 -20.83 -6.10 -27.34
N ARG A 329 -21.34 -6.75 -26.29
CA ARG A 329 -20.68 -6.79 -24.97
C ARG A 329 -19.33 -7.51 -25.02
N LEU A 330 -19.16 -8.54 -25.84
CA LEU A 330 -17.91 -9.30 -25.99
C LEU A 330 -17.03 -8.82 -27.16
N LYS A 331 -17.23 -7.59 -27.63
CA LYS A 331 -16.43 -6.92 -28.68
C LYS A 331 -16.48 -7.62 -30.05
N ILE A 332 -17.62 -8.22 -30.40
CA ILE A 332 -17.90 -8.78 -31.72
C ILE A 332 -18.90 -7.86 -32.45
N PRO A 333 -18.43 -6.75 -33.06
CA PRO A 333 -19.32 -5.79 -33.72
C PRO A 333 -19.95 -6.37 -34.98
N ASN A 334 -21.08 -5.80 -35.41
CA ASN A 334 -21.76 -6.15 -36.66
C ASN A 334 -22.11 -7.64 -36.77
N PHE A 335 -22.57 -8.26 -35.67
CA PHE A 335 -22.87 -9.69 -35.62
C PHE A 335 -23.91 -10.10 -36.67
N ALA A 336 -25.06 -9.42 -36.71
CA ALA A 336 -26.16 -9.75 -37.63
C ALA A 336 -25.77 -9.70 -39.12
N GLN A 337 -24.79 -8.89 -39.50
CA GLN A 337 -24.34 -8.78 -40.90
C GLN A 337 -23.58 -10.03 -41.40
N ASP A 338 -22.98 -10.80 -40.48
CA ASP A 338 -22.22 -12.01 -40.81
C ASP A 338 -22.35 -13.05 -39.67
N ALA A 339 -23.59 -13.37 -39.33
CA ALA A 339 -23.89 -14.19 -38.16
C ALA A 339 -23.32 -15.62 -38.29
N LEU A 340 -23.20 -16.16 -39.51
CA LEU A 340 -22.67 -17.50 -39.75
C LEU A 340 -21.22 -17.62 -39.29
N ASN A 341 -20.35 -16.69 -39.70
CA ASN A 341 -18.93 -16.72 -39.30
C ASN A 341 -18.74 -16.22 -37.86
N LYS A 342 -19.46 -15.16 -37.47
CA LYS A 342 -19.28 -14.52 -36.15
C LYS A 342 -19.87 -15.32 -35.00
N ALA A 343 -20.80 -16.25 -35.25
CA ALA A 343 -21.26 -17.18 -34.22
C ALA A 343 -20.10 -18.00 -33.64
N GLN A 344 -19.17 -18.46 -34.49
CA GLN A 344 -17.99 -19.18 -34.02
C GLN A 344 -17.03 -18.26 -33.26
N ASP A 345 -16.84 -17.02 -33.70
CA ASP A 345 -16.02 -16.04 -32.97
C ASP A 345 -16.57 -15.76 -31.57
N LEU A 346 -17.90 -15.63 -31.45
CA LEU A 346 -18.56 -15.40 -30.16
C LEU A 346 -18.43 -16.61 -29.22
N LEU A 347 -18.59 -17.84 -29.75
CA LEU A 347 -18.35 -19.07 -29.01
C LEU A 347 -16.89 -19.16 -28.52
N ASN A 348 -15.95 -18.89 -29.42
CA ASN A 348 -14.52 -18.88 -29.09
C ASN A 348 -14.22 -17.84 -28.01
N LYS A 349 -14.89 -16.68 -28.02
CA LYS A 349 -14.68 -15.63 -27.01
C LYS A 349 -15.15 -16.07 -25.62
N ILE A 350 -16.26 -16.78 -25.52
CA ILE A 350 -16.76 -17.35 -24.26
C ILE A 350 -15.77 -18.38 -23.70
N VAL A 351 -15.23 -19.25 -24.57
CA VAL A 351 -14.22 -20.25 -24.18
C VAL A 351 -12.91 -19.58 -23.77
N GLU A 352 -12.45 -18.58 -24.52
CA GLU A 352 -11.23 -17.81 -24.22
C GLU A 352 -11.28 -17.17 -22.83
N ILE A 353 -12.44 -16.63 -22.43
CA ILE A 353 -12.64 -16.10 -21.07
C ILE A 353 -12.42 -17.22 -20.06
N LYS A 354 -13.12 -18.35 -20.20
CA LYS A 354 -13.03 -19.48 -19.26
C LYS A 354 -11.60 -20.00 -19.11
N ASP A 355 -10.89 -20.14 -20.21
CA ASP A 355 -9.57 -20.78 -20.23
C ASP A 355 -8.45 -19.86 -19.71
N ASN A 356 -8.57 -18.54 -19.91
CA ASN A 356 -7.51 -17.60 -19.58
C ASN A 356 -7.74 -16.82 -18.28
N ILE A 357 -9.01 -16.58 -17.88
CA ILE A 357 -9.33 -15.65 -16.79
C ILE A 357 -8.63 -16.03 -15.48
N GLN A 358 -8.45 -17.32 -15.19
CA GLN A 358 -7.76 -17.77 -13.97
C GLN A 358 -6.32 -17.25 -13.91
N GLN A 359 -5.54 -17.39 -14.98
CA GLN A 359 -4.17 -16.89 -15.02
C GLN A 359 -4.15 -15.36 -14.93
N GLU A 360 -5.08 -14.69 -15.61
CA GLU A 360 -5.17 -13.24 -15.57
C GLU A 360 -5.53 -12.70 -14.17
N VAL A 361 -6.46 -13.36 -13.45
CA VAL A 361 -6.80 -13.05 -12.05
C VAL A 361 -5.54 -13.16 -11.20
N LEU A 362 -4.79 -14.26 -11.32
CA LEU A 362 -3.57 -14.49 -10.55
C LEU A 362 -2.50 -13.42 -10.81
N GLU A 363 -2.30 -13.03 -12.07
CA GLU A 363 -1.34 -12.01 -12.44
C GLU A 363 -1.73 -10.62 -11.92
N ILE A 364 -3.01 -10.24 -12.08
CA ILE A 364 -3.51 -8.95 -11.61
C ILE A 364 -3.46 -8.90 -10.08
N ALA A 365 -3.90 -9.96 -9.39
CA ALA A 365 -3.85 -10.03 -7.93
C ALA A 365 -2.41 -9.92 -7.41
N LYS A 366 -1.45 -10.65 -8.01
CA LYS A 366 -0.03 -10.53 -7.64
C LYS A 366 0.50 -9.11 -7.84
N LYS A 367 0.13 -8.44 -8.94
CA LYS A 367 0.51 -7.04 -9.20
C LYS A 367 -0.08 -6.10 -8.17
N GLN A 368 -1.37 -6.24 -7.87
CA GLN A 368 -2.09 -5.43 -6.88
C GLN A 368 -1.51 -5.63 -5.47
N PHE A 369 -1.31 -6.88 -5.03
CA PHE A 369 -0.70 -7.18 -3.75
C PHE A 369 0.76 -6.69 -3.67
N THR A 370 1.55 -6.88 -4.73
CA THR A 370 2.93 -6.36 -4.78
C THR A 370 2.96 -4.84 -4.67
N ALA A 371 2.08 -4.15 -5.40
CA ALA A 371 1.98 -2.69 -5.38
C ALA A 371 1.54 -2.18 -4.00
N GLY A 372 0.50 -2.76 -3.41
CA GLY A 372 0.02 -2.40 -2.08
C GLY A 372 1.08 -2.63 -1.00
N PHE A 373 1.82 -3.75 -1.06
CA PHE A 373 2.87 -4.02 -0.08
C PHE A 373 4.07 -3.10 -0.29
N SER A 374 4.40 -2.78 -1.55
CA SER A 374 5.44 -1.79 -1.87
C SER A 374 5.12 -0.42 -1.33
N PHE A 375 3.86 -0.02 -1.45
CA PHE A 375 3.38 1.23 -0.87
C PHE A 375 3.58 1.24 0.65
N GLU A 376 3.08 0.24 1.38
CA GLU A 376 3.22 0.21 2.85
C GLU A 376 4.66 0.05 3.31
N TYR A 377 5.43 -0.82 2.66
CA TYR A 377 6.82 -1.08 3.03
C TYR A 377 7.73 0.15 2.82
N SER A 378 7.45 0.93 1.78
CA SER A 378 8.12 2.23 1.57
C SER A 378 7.75 3.27 2.62
N GLY A 379 6.70 3.01 3.41
CA GLY A 379 6.30 3.78 4.58
C GLY A 379 7.13 3.47 5.84
N ILE A 380 8.07 2.52 5.79
CA ILE A 380 8.89 2.12 6.93
C ILE A 380 10.23 2.83 6.86
N SER A 381 10.57 3.60 7.90
CA SER A 381 11.83 4.34 8.00
C SER A 381 13.03 3.43 8.24
N GLN A 382 14.23 3.94 7.98
CA GLN A 382 15.46 3.29 8.44
C GLN A 382 15.45 3.22 9.98
N ASP A 383 16.01 2.15 10.56
CA ASP A 383 15.97 1.82 12.00
C ASP A 383 14.61 1.34 12.54
N ASP A 384 13.55 1.36 11.74
CA ASP A 384 12.27 0.80 12.19
C ASP A 384 12.39 -0.70 12.38
N VAL A 385 12.02 -1.14 13.58
CA VAL A 385 11.90 -2.55 13.94
C VAL A 385 10.74 -3.16 13.17
N LEU A 386 11.05 -4.15 12.33
CA LEU A 386 10.10 -4.95 11.57
C LEU A 386 9.55 -6.09 12.44
N ILE A 387 10.42 -6.69 13.24
CA ILE A 387 10.12 -7.80 14.14
C ILE A 387 10.85 -7.63 15.45
N GLU A 388 10.14 -7.90 16.53
CA GLU A 388 10.69 -8.06 17.87
C GLU A 388 9.98 -9.22 18.56
N ALA A 389 10.74 -10.20 19.03
CA ALA A 389 10.20 -11.38 19.70
C ALA A 389 11.10 -11.87 20.84
N SER A 390 10.46 -12.29 21.93
CA SER A 390 11.12 -13.03 23.01
C SER A 390 10.99 -14.54 22.76
N LEU A 391 12.09 -15.26 22.91
CA LEU A 391 12.23 -16.68 22.62
C LEU A 391 12.76 -17.42 23.84
N THR A 392 12.15 -18.55 24.15
CA THR A 392 12.79 -19.58 24.99
C THR A 392 13.95 -20.23 24.23
N GLU A 393 14.82 -20.96 24.94
CA GLU A 393 15.93 -21.68 24.31
C GLU A 393 15.46 -22.67 23.24
N ASN A 394 14.42 -23.48 23.52
CA ASN A 394 13.87 -24.42 22.54
C ASN A 394 13.33 -23.69 21.30
N ALA A 395 12.62 -22.58 21.49
CA ALA A 395 12.12 -21.76 20.39
C ALA A 395 13.25 -21.16 19.54
N LEU A 396 14.36 -20.75 20.16
CA LEU A 396 15.55 -20.30 19.45
C LEU A 396 16.12 -21.42 18.57
N GLU A 397 16.23 -22.65 19.07
CA GLU A 397 16.73 -23.80 18.30
C GLU A 397 15.87 -24.06 17.05
N GLN A 398 14.55 -23.96 17.19
CA GLN A 398 13.62 -24.17 16.08
C GLN A 398 13.67 -23.05 15.02
N THR A 399 13.96 -21.81 15.43
CA THR A 399 13.78 -20.62 14.58
C THR A 399 15.08 -20.04 14.03
N HIS A 400 16.22 -20.25 14.69
CA HIS A 400 17.52 -19.61 14.41
C HIS A 400 17.93 -19.70 12.94
N LYS A 401 17.87 -20.89 12.33
CA LYS A 401 18.21 -21.09 10.92
C LYS A 401 17.35 -20.24 9.97
N SER A 402 16.04 -20.19 10.21
CA SER A 402 15.12 -19.42 9.37
C SER A 402 15.36 -17.92 9.52
N LEU A 403 15.61 -17.47 10.75
CA LEU A 403 15.88 -16.06 11.07
C LEU A 403 17.17 -15.56 10.40
N ILE A 404 18.26 -16.33 10.44
CA ILE A 404 19.50 -16.00 9.72
C ILE A 404 19.28 -15.89 8.22
N LEU A 405 18.40 -16.72 7.66
CA LEU A 405 18.00 -16.67 6.26
C LEU A 405 16.91 -15.62 5.99
N MET A 406 16.67 -14.71 6.93
CA MET A 406 15.73 -13.59 6.82
C MET A 406 14.28 -14.05 6.56
N SER A 407 13.91 -15.24 7.06
CA SER A 407 12.56 -15.78 6.98
C SER A 407 11.87 -15.82 8.35
N THR A 408 10.63 -15.36 8.38
CA THR A 408 9.83 -15.23 9.61
C THR A 408 8.84 -16.38 9.78
N GLU A 409 8.72 -17.25 8.77
CA GLU A 409 7.70 -18.30 8.71
C GLU A 409 7.72 -19.19 9.95
N LYS A 410 8.91 -19.71 10.30
CA LYS A 410 9.07 -20.59 11.46
C LYS A 410 8.82 -19.85 12.77
N LEU A 411 9.29 -18.62 12.91
CA LEU A 411 9.05 -17.77 14.07
C LEU A 411 7.54 -17.59 14.32
N LEU A 412 6.78 -17.26 13.26
CA LEU A 412 5.33 -17.09 13.35
C LEU A 412 4.62 -18.40 13.68
N SER A 413 5.03 -19.53 13.09
CA SER A 413 4.39 -20.83 13.37
C SER A 413 4.56 -21.27 14.82
N GLU A 414 5.72 -21.00 15.43
CA GLU A 414 5.97 -21.31 16.83
C GLU A 414 5.22 -20.35 17.76
N ALA A 415 5.11 -19.06 17.39
CA ALA A 415 4.31 -18.07 18.11
C ALA A 415 2.81 -18.43 18.12
N ALA A 416 2.26 -18.78 16.96
CA ALA A 416 0.86 -19.18 16.82
C ALA A 416 0.53 -20.45 17.62
N SER A 417 1.51 -21.35 17.76
CA SER A 417 1.37 -22.60 18.52
C SER A 417 1.63 -22.42 20.02
N GLY A 418 2.05 -21.22 20.47
CA GLY A 418 2.41 -20.95 21.86
C GLY A 418 3.69 -21.64 22.33
N ASN A 419 4.56 -22.06 21.40
CA ASN A 419 5.76 -22.85 21.67
C ASN A 419 6.95 -21.97 22.10
N GLY A 420 6.75 -21.15 23.15
CA GLY A 420 7.83 -20.36 23.74
C GLY A 420 8.35 -19.21 22.86
N VAL A 421 7.52 -18.69 21.96
CA VAL A 421 7.75 -17.44 21.22
C VAL A 421 6.68 -16.41 21.61
N THR A 422 7.11 -15.23 22.01
CA THR A 422 6.22 -14.08 22.28
C THR A 422 6.58 -12.94 21.33
N LEU A 423 5.68 -12.62 20.41
CA LEU A 423 5.85 -11.50 19.46
C LEU A 423 5.47 -10.17 20.13
N SER A 424 6.45 -9.30 20.33
CA SER A 424 6.26 -7.94 20.84
C SER A 424 5.91 -6.97 19.71
N LYS A 425 6.58 -7.12 18.56
CA LYS A 425 6.35 -6.35 17.34
C LYS A 425 6.44 -7.28 16.13
N TYR A 426 5.49 -7.16 15.23
CA TYR A 426 5.54 -7.73 13.90
C TYR A 426 4.87 -6.70 12.99
N LEU A 427 5.37 -6.54 11.77
CA LEU A 427 4.76 -5.68 10.77
C LEU A 427 3.27 -6.07 10.61
N ARG A 428 2.37 -5.36 11.34
CA ARG A 428 0.89 -5.54 11.46
C ARG A 428 0.31 -6.38 12.63
N THR A 429 0.95 -6.53 13.79
CA THR A 429 0.31 -7.21 14.97
C THR A 429 -0.99 -6.55 15.50
N GLN A 430 -1.52 -5.49 14.90
CA GLN A 430 -2.81 -4.88 15.29
C GLN A 430 -3.92 -4.91 14.21
N SER A 431 -3.77 -5.64 13.11
CA SER A 431 -4.84 -5.72 12.09
C SER A 431 -5.89 -6.82 12.33
N THR A 432 -5.65 -7.73 13.28
CA THR A 432 -6.50 -8.93 13.52
C THR A 432 -7.94 -8.62 13.94
N ASN A 433 -8.29 -7.36 14.26
CA ASN A 433 -9.64 -6.94 14.63
C ASN A 433 -10.25 -5.81 13.77
N ARG A 434 -9.70 -5.49 12.60
CA ARG A 434 -10.31 -4.49 11.69
C ARG A 434 -10.36 -4.99 10.24
N ARG A 435 -11.49 -5.59 9.87
CA ARG A 435 -11.90 -5.88 8.48
C ARG A 435 -12.18 -4.60 7.69
N LYS A 436 -11.17 -3.76 7.41
CA LYS A 436 -11.32 -2.63 6.48
C LYS A 436 -10.07 -2.46 5.62
N THR A 437 -10.17 -2.87 4.36
CA THR A 437 -9.19 -2.64 3.30
C THR A 437 -9.52 -1.32 2.60
N TRP A 438 -8.79 -0.25 2.91
CA TRP A 438 -8.92 1.04 2.23
C TRP A 438 -8.15 0.97 0.90
N GLY A 439 -8.84 0.86 -0.23
CA GLY A 439 -8.20 0.79 -1.55
C GLY A 439 -7.21 -0.38 -1.76
N LEU A 440 -6.39 -0.27 -2.81
CA LEU A 440 -5.18 -1.08 -3.05
C LEU A 440 -4.06 -0.79 -2.04
N THR A 441 -4.31 0.12 -1.09
CA THR A 441 -3.40 0.52 -0.04
C THR A 441 -3.67 -0.36 1.16
N PHE A 442 -2.68 -1.15 1.54
CA PHE A 442 -2.83 -2.11 2.61
C PHE A 442 -2.93 -1.42 3.97
N GLY A 443 -4.14 -0.96 4.31
CA GLY A 443 -4.51 -0.60 5.68
C GLY A 443 -3.62 0.49 6.25
N LEU A 444 -3.78 1.70 5.72
CA LEU A 444 -3.36 2.91 6.41
C LEU A 444 -3.85 2.82 7.85
N GLY A 445 -2.91 3.01 8.79
CA GLY A 445 -2.97 2.55 10.16
C GLY A 445 -4.13 3.05 11.02
N ASN A 446 -3.95 3.01 12.34
CA ASN A 446 -5.01 3.26 13.31
C ASN A 446 -5.60 4.69 13.22
N TYR A 447 -6.59 4.89 12.34
CA TYR A 447 -7.44 6.08 12.34
C TYR A 447 -8.18 6.17 13.66
N LYS A 448 -8.06 7.32 14.32
CA LYS A 448 -8.80 7.64 15.55
C LYS A 448 -10.16 8.22 15.18
N ILE A 449 -11.16 7.91 16.00
CA ILE A 449 -12.53 8.42 15.86
C ILE A 449 -12.51 9.96 15.98
N GLY A 450 -13.23 10.67 15.10
CA GLY A 450 -13.41 12.13 15.20
C GLY A 450 -12.58 12.99 14.24
N GLY A 451 -12.08 12.39 13.16
CA GLY A 451 -11.22 13.06 12.18
C GLY A 451 -9.76 12.95 12.56
N SER A 452 -8.93 12.53 11.62
CA SER A 452 -7.50 12.45 11.84
C SER A 452 -6.75 12.80 10.57
N ASP A 453 -5.87 13.79 10.69
CA ASP A 453 -4.85 14.06 9.69
C ASP A 453 -3.69 13.09 9.97
N SER A 454 -3.30 12.28 8.99
CA SER A 454 -2.08 11.46 9.06
C SER A 454 -1.08 11.96 8.02
N LYS A 455 0.09 12.39 8.51
CA LYS A 455 1.21 12.83 7.67
C LYS A 455 2.35 11.85 7.89
N THR A 456 2.73 11.17 6.82
CA THR A 456 3.83 10.21 6.87
C THR A 456 4.92 10.71 5.91
N PHE A 457 6.10 11.00 6.46
CA PHE A 457 7.29 11.37 5.70
C PHE A 457 8.39 10.37 6.02
N ASN A 458 8.84 9.60 5.02
CA ASN A 458 9.94 8.65 5.17
C ASN A 458 11.01 8.90 4.11
N SER A 459 12.22 9.16 4.55
CA SER A 459 13.38 9.30 3.68
C SER A 459 14.33 8.11 3.88
N GLU A 460 14.60 7.34 2.83
CA GLU A 460 15.70 6.38 2.81
C GLU A 460 16.96 7.11 2.30
N ILE A 461 18.01 7.13 3.11
CA ILE A 461 19.29 7.76 2.77
C ILE A 461 20.32 6.66 2.50
N ASN A 462 20.87 6.63 1.30
CA ASN A 462 22.03 5.81 0.95
C ASN A 462 23.29 6.67 1.11
N ILE A 463 24.25 6.24 1.91
CA ILE A 463 25.54 6.92 2.06
C ILE A 463 26.60 6.12 1.30
N GLN A 464 27.05 6.64 0.17
CA GLN A 464 28.22 6.16 -0.56
C GLN A 464 29.48 6.88 -0.07
N TYR A 465 30.65 6.29 -0.30
CA TYR A 465 31.93 6.97 -0.12
C TYR A 465 32.62 7.05 -1.48
N ASP A 466 33.09 8.23 -1.87
CA ASP A 466 33.82 8.39 -3.12
C ASP A 466 35.24 7.84 -3.05
N ASN A 467 35.97 7.91 -4.17
CA ASN A 467 37.37 7.46 -4.25
C ASN A 467 38.33 8.27 -3.36
N GLN A 468 37.86 9.35 -2.72
CA GLN A 468 38.57 10.20 -1.77
C GLN A 468 38.07 9.98 -0.32
N ASN A 469 37.25 8.95 -0.10
CA ASN A 469 36.65 8.59 1.18
C ASN A 469 35.69 9.67 1.74
N GLN A 470 35.12 10.53 0.90
CA GLN A 470 34.08 11.47 1.29
C GLN A 470 32.68 10.84 1.18
N ALA A 471 31.85 11.04 2.20
CA ALA A 471 30.48 10.57 2.22
C ALA A 471 29.61 11.32 1.18
N ILE A 472 29.25 10.64 0.10
CA ILE A 472 28.26 11.08 -0.88
C ILE A 472 26.89 10.50 -0.48
N LYS A 473 25.92 11.36 -0.19
CA LYS A 473 24.56 10.93 0.15
C LYS A 473 23.69 10.89 -1.10
N GLU A 474 23.16 9.72 -1.43
CA GLU A 474 22.03 9.53 -2.33
C GLU A 474 20.76 9.35 -1.52
N PHE A 475 19.63 9.77 -2.08
CA PHE A 475 18.35 9.74 -1.39
C PHE A 475 17.33 8.99 -2.24
N LYS A 476 16.51 8.18 -1.58
CA LYS A 476 15.28 7.62 -2.13
C LYS A 476 14.17 8.03 -1.17
N ILE A 477 13.28 8.90 -1.63
CA ILE A 477 12.30 9.53 -0.75
C ILE A 477 10.91 9.00 -1.05
N ASN A 478 10.15 8.77 0.01
CA ASN A 478 8.73 8.53 -0.03
C ASN A 478 8.00 9.59 0.82
N TYR A 479 7.02 10.24 0.20
CA TYR A 479 6.21 11.26 0.84
C TYR A 479 4.74 10.89 0.69
N GLN A 480 3.99 10.98 1.79
CA GLN A 480 2.55 10.81 1.76
C GLN A 480 1.83 11.84 2.63
N VAL A 481 0.71 12.34 2.11
CA VAL A 481 -0.29 13.02 2.94
C VAL A 481 -1.62 12.33 2.79
N ALA A 482 -2.23 12.04 3.94
CA ALA A 482 -3.57 11.48 4.03
C ALA A 482 -4.41 12.32 5.00
N ARG A 483 -5.69 12.47 4.66
CA ARG A 483 -6.67 13.10 5.54
C ARG A 483 -8.00 12.39 5.37
N GLY A 484 -8.60 12.04 6.50
CA GLY A 484 -9.84 11.29 6.51
C GLY A 484 -10.58 11.40 7.82
N TYR A 485 -11.79 10.86 7.80
CA TYR A 485 -12.70 10.85 8.94
C TYR A 485 -13.28 9.46 9.12
N GLN A 486 -13.34 9.02 10.38
CA GLN A 486 -13.99 7.80 10.79
C GLN A 486 -14.85 8.08 12.03
N GLU A 487 -16.15 7.82 11.93
CA GLU A 487 -17.04 7.75 13.09
C GLU A 487 -17.36 6.28 13.41
N LYS A 488 -17.37 5.92 14.70
CA LYS A 488 -17.88 4.62 15.17
C LYS A 488 -19.19 4.88 15.90
N GLY A 489 -20.31 4.51 15.29
CA GLY A 489 -21.63 4.62 15.90
C GLY A 489 -21.80 3.70 17.11
N SER A 490 -21.55 4.22 18.32
CA SER A 490 -22.13 3.69 19.56
C SER A 490 -23.27 4.58 20.10
N LEU A 491 -23.47 5.77 19.54
CA LEU A 491 -24.45 6.76 19.99
C LEU A 491 -25.31 7.34 18.85
N GLY A 492 -25.48 6.60 17.75
CA GLY A 492 -26.39 7.00 16.67
C GLY A 492 -25.91 8.14 15.76
N GLY A 493 -24.60 8.41 15.72
CA GLY A 493 -23.97 9.32 14.75
C GLY A 493 -23.85 8.73 13.34
N ASP A 494 -23.54 9.57 12.36
CA ASP A 494 -23.63 9.28 10.92
C ASP A 494 -22.72 8.13 10.50
N ASN A 495 -23.28 7.26 9.67
CA ASN A 495 -22.71 5.99 9.22
C ASN A 495 -21.68 6.16 8.08
N THR A 496 -20.88 7.23 8.11
CA THR A 496 -20.06 7.64 6.95
C THR A 496 -18.59 7.83 7.29
N GLN A 497 -17.71 7.37 6.40
CA GLN A 497 -16.25 7.48 6.52
C GLN A 497 -15.69 7.95 5.18
N TRP A 498 -14.56 8.66 5.19
CA TRP A 498 -13.88 9.04 3.94
C TRP A 498 -12.39 9.25 4.15
N LEU A 499 -11.66 9.21 3.04
CA LEU A 499 -10.22 9.39 3.00
C LEU A 499 -9.80 9.98 1.65
N GLY A 500 -8.84 10.89 1.68
CA GLY A 500 -8.05 11.26 0.51
C GLY A 500 -6.56 11.14 0.80
N VAL A 501 -5.81 10.63 -0.17
CA VAL A 501 -4.37 10.39 -0.11
C VAL A 501 -3.68 10.91 -1.36
N VAL A 502 -2.52 11.55 -1.17
CA VAL A 502 -1.56 11.78 -2.25
C VAL A 502 -0.21 11.21 -1.83
N GLY A 503 0.31 10.29 -2.65
CA GLY A 503 1.63 9.68 -2.48
C GLY A 503 2.63 10.19 -3.51
N ALA A 504 3.91 10.23 -3.15
CA ALA A 504 5.03 10.54 -4.03
C ALA A 504 6.22 9.66 -3.67
N GLN A 505 6.66 8.81 -4.60
CA GLN A 505 7.70 7.81 -4.33
C GLN A 505 8.78 7.79 -5.42
N MET A 506 10.05 7.77 -5.02
CA MET A 506 11.15 7.53 -5.94
C MET A 506 11.37 6.03 -6.16
N SER A 507 11.61 5.62 -7.40
CA SER A 507 11.91 4.21 -7.73
C SER A 507 13.37 3.83 -7.45
N LYS A 508 14.29 4.78 -7.51
CA LYS A 508 15.74 4.60 -7.34
C LYS A 508 16.37 5.69 -6.47
N PHE A 509 17.57 5.42 -5.96
CA PHE A 509 18.39 6.38 -5.23
C PHE A 509 18.96 7.45 -6.17
N GLU A 510 18.97 8.71 -5.73
CA GLU A 510 19.47 9.84 -6.50
C GLU A 510 20.34 10.77 -5.63
N LEU A 511 21.47 11.22 -6.17
CA LEU A 511 22.40 12.13 -5.50
C LEU A 511 21.77 13.51 -5.19
N LYS A 512 20.97 14.00 -6.14
CA LYS A 512 20.30 15.30 -6.06
C LYS A 512 18.86 15.09 -6.49
N PRO A 513 17.98 14.65 -5.57
CA PRO A 513 16.60 14.38 -5.90
C PRO A 513 15.92 15.63 -6.44
N THR A 514 15.07 15.43 -7.44
CA THR A 514 14.27 16.46 -8.07
C THR A 514 12.83 16.01 -8.16
N MET A 515 11.90 16.94 -8.10
CA MET A 515 10.46 16.64 -8.05
C MET A 515 9.95 15.79 -9.23
N ASP A 516 10.60 15.79 -10.40
CA ASP A 516 10.21 14.95 -11.55
C ASP A 516 10.61 13.47 -11.42
N GLN A 517 11.46 13.12 -10.45
CA GLN A 517 11.90 11.74 -10.21
C GLN A 517 10.93 10.93 -9.33
N PHE A 518 9.90 11.57 -8.79
CA PHE A 518 8.88 10.93 -7.97
C PHE A 518 7.72 10.44 -8.85
N ALA A 519 7.25 9.23 -8.57
CA ALA A 519 5.99 8.70 -9.06
C ALA A 519 4.86 9.14 -8.11
N TYR A 520 3.88 9.86 -8.62
CA TYR A 520 2.79 10.45 -7.84
C TYR A 520 1.48 9.70 -8.03
N ASN A 521 0.74 9.43 -6.95
CA ASN A 521 -0.58 8.80 -7.02
C ASN A 521 -1.61 9.56 -6.19
N ILE A 522 -2.89 9.33 -6.49
CA ILE A 522 -4.01 9.92 -5.74
C ILE A 522 -5.02 8.82 -5.46
N THR A 523 -5.44 8.69 -4.20
CA THR A 523 -6.50 7.75 -3.77
C THR A 523 -7.58 8.52 -3.04
N LEU A 524 -8.85 8.25 -3.37
CA LEU A 524 -10.02 8.76 -2.69
C LEU A 524 -10.95 7.60 -2.35
N ASP A 525 -11.42 7.57 -1.10
CA ASP A 525 -12.37 6.57 -0.63
C ASP A 525 -13.49 7.21 0.19
N PHE A 526 -14.70 6.66 0.11
CA PHE A 526 -15.71 6.90 1.14
C PHE A 526 -16.63 5.70 1.33
N ASP A 527 -17.09 5.52 2.57
CA ASP A 527 -17.99 4.45 2.99
C ASP A 527 -19.33 5.02 3.45
N ARG A 528 -20.42 4.33 3.14
CA ARG A 528 -21.74 4.56 3.72
C ARG A 528 -22.33 3.26 4.23
N LEU A 529 -22.61 3.20 5.53
CA LEU A 529 -23.30 2.06 6.15
C LEU A 529 -24.80 2.34 6.27
N GLU A 530 -25.61 1.44 5.71
CA GLU A 530 -27.05 1.40 5.89
C GLU A 530 -27.39 0.20 6.77
N LYS A 531 -28.03 0.46 7.92
CA LYS A 531 -28.33 -0.60 8.90
C LYS A 531 -29.22 -1.68 8.30
N LYS A 532 -30.10 -1.30 7.37
CA LYS A 532 -31.07 -2.19 6.76
C LYS A 532 -31.50 -1.65 5.39
N ILE A 533 -31.59 -2.53 4.39
CA ILE A 533 -32.17 -2.25 3.07
C ILE A 533 -33.32 -3.22 2.82
N LYS A 534 -34.51 -2.67 2.54
CA LYS A 534 -35.74 -3.42 2.24
C LYS A 534 -36.03 -3.41 0.76
N SER A 535 -36.90 -4.32 0.31
CA SER A 535 -37.30 -4.47 -1.10
C SER A 535 -37.97 -3.24 -1.72
N ASN A 536 -38.39 -2.26 -0.93
CA ASN A 536 -38.96 -1.00 -1.40
C ASN A 536 -38.02 0.22 -1.25
N ASP A 537 -36.79 0.05 -0.77
CA ASP A 537 -35.83 1.14 -0.51
C ASP A 537 -35.04 1.57 -1.76
N LYS A 538 -35.68 1.54 -2.95
CA LYS A 538 -35.03 1.87 -4.22
C LYS A 538 -34.44 3.28 -4.25
N GLU A 539 -35.08 4.25 -3.60
CA GLU A 539 -34.60 5.64 -3.57
C GLU A 539 -33.23 5.77 -2.90
N THR A 540 -32.98 5.05 -1.81
CA THR A 540 -31.66 5.00 -1.15
C THR A 540 -30.60 4.42 -2.07
N ILE A 541 -30.93 3.34 -2.79
CA ILE A 541 -30.02 2.74 -3.76
C ILE A 541 -29.72 3.70 -4.91
N LEU A 542 -30.73 4.41 -5.43
CA LEU A 542 -30.55 5.41 -6.49
C LEU A 542 -29.64 6.57 -6.05
N ASP A 543 -29.80 7.10 -4.83
CA ASP A 543 -28.94 8.18 -4.32
C ASP A 543 -27.47 7.74 -4.20
N LEU A 544 -27.23 6.51 -3.74
CA LEU A 544 -25.88 5.96 -3.63
C LEU A 544 -25.27 5.64 -5.00
N LEU A 545 -26.04 5.07 -5.91
CA LEU A 545 -25.58 4.78 -7.25
C LEU A 545 -25.39 6.06 -8.09
N ASP A 546 -26.12 7.14 -7.82
CA ASP A 546 -25.85 8.47 -8.40
C ASP A 546 -24.44 8.98 -8.02
N LYS A 547 -24.00 8.74 -6.77
CA LYS A 547 -22.59 8.98 -6.38
C LYS A 547 -21.62 8.07 -7.13
N ALA A 548 -22.00 6.80 -7.34
CA ALA A 548 -21.19 5.87 -8.13
C ALA A 548 -21.03 6.35 -9.57
N SER A 549 -22.10 6.85 -10.20
CA SER A 549 -22.07 7.45 -11.53
C SER A 549 -21.13 8.65 -11.56
N ALA A 550 -21.15 9.51 -10.53
CA ALA A 550 -20.30 10.70 -10.45
C ALA A 550 -18.80 10.34 -10.42
N TRP A 551 -18.48 9.12 -9.97
CA TRP A 551 -17.14 8.54 -9.96
C TRP A 551 -16.88 7.59 -11.15
N ASP A 552 -17.72 7.63 -12.19
CA ASP A 552 -17.59 6.80 -13.39
C ASP A 552 -17.54 5.29 -13.10
N ILE A 553 -18.15 4.86 -11.99
CA ILE A 553 -18.26 3.45 -11.57
C ILE A 553 -19.41 2.77 -12.32
N ILE A 554 -20.47 3.52 -12.62
CA ILE A 554 -21.61 3.07 -13.42
C ILE A 554 -21.94 4.10 -14.49
N ASN A 555 -22.62 3.67 -15.56
CA ASN A 555 -23.13 4.58 -16.57
C ASN A 555 -24.42 5.26 -16.07
N ASP A 556 -24.51 6.59 -16.16
CA ASP A 556 -25.68 7.36 -15.70
C ASP A 556 -26.98 6.91 -16.41
N ASN A 557 -26.86 6.50 -17.68
CA ASN A 557 -28.01 5.98 -18.45
C ASN A 557 -28.50 4.59 -17.98
N ASP A 558 -27.72 3.91 -17.14
CA ASP A 558 -28.03 2.57 -16.60
C ASP A 558 -28.41 2.62 -15.11
N LEU A 559 -28.49 3.82 -14.52
CA LEU A 559 -28.71 4.04 -13.08
C LEU A 559 -29.93 3.28 -12.53
N ASP A 560 -31.09 3.42 -13.17
CA ASP A 560 -32.34 2.78 -12.69
C ASP A 560 -32.27 1.26 -12.77
N ASN A 561 -31.71 0.74 -13.85
CA ASN A 561 -31.54 -0.69 -14.07
C ASN A 561 -30.56 -1.28 -13.05
N GLN A 562 -29.40 -0.64 -12.85
CA GLN A 562 -28.45 -1.05 -11.80
C GLN A 562 -29.06 -0.97 -10.40
N ALA A 563 -29.90 0.03 -10.12
CA ALA A 563 -30.61 0.12 -8.85
C ALA A 563 -31.57 -1.06 -8.65
N ASN A 564 -32.32 -1.45 -9.70
CA ASN A 564 -33.21 -2.61 -9.63
C ASN A 564 -32.43 -3.92 -9.42
N LEU A 565 -31.32 -4.11 -10.14
CA LEU A 565 -30.47 -5.29 -10.02
C LEU A 565 -29.89 -5.41 -8.61
N LEU A 566 -29.28 -4.33 -8.11
CA LEU A 566 -28.68 -4.32 -6.77
C LEU A 566 -29.73 -4.51 -5.68
N LEU A 567 -30.88 -3.85 -5.77
CA LEU A 567 -31.98 -4.02 -4.82
C LEU A 567 -32.51 -5.46 -4.81
N THR A 568 -32.66 -6.06 -5.99
CA THR A 568 -33.09 -7.45 -6.13
C THR A 568 -32.09 -8.39 -5.47
N GLU A 569 -30.79 -8.20 -5.69
CA GLU A 569 -29.76 -9.05 -5.09
C GLU A 569 -29.71 -8.89 -3.57
N LEU A 570 -29.72 -7.65 -3.07
CA LEU A 570 -29.73 -7.35 -1.63
C LEU A 570 -30.96 -7.95 -0.92
N THR A 571 -32.07 -8.12 -1.63
CA THR A 571 -33.36 -8.53 -1.02
C THR A 571 -33.85 -9.92 -1.42
N LYS A 572 -33.04 -10.66 -2.20
CA LYS A 572 -33.35 -12.00 -2.72
C LYS A 572 -33.74 -13.02 -1.64
N GLY A 573 -33.14 -12.90 -0.44
CA GLY A 573 -33.40 -13.75 0.72
C GLY A 573 -34.27 -13.11 1.81
N GLY A 574 -34.76 -11.88 1.62
CA GLY A 574 -35.32 -11.01 2.66
C GLY A 574 -34.49 -9.74 2.85
N ASP A 575 -34.86 -8.90 3.80
CA ASP A 575 -34.17 -7.62 4.02
C ASP A 575 -32.67 -7.81 4.35
N ALA A 576 -31.78 -7.09 3.65
CA ALA A 576 -30.36 -7.04 3.98
C ALA A 576 -30.11 -6.16 5.20
N SER A 577 -29.09 -6.51 5.97
CA SER A 577 -28.63 -5.78 7.16
C SER A 577 -27.15 -5.44 7.06
N ASP A 578 -26.72 -4.40 7.80
CA ASP A 578 -25.34 -3.92 7.84
C ASP A 578 -24.72 -3.73 6.45
N VAL A 579 -25.48 -3.07 5.55
CA VAL A 579 -25.13 -2.86 4.15
C VAL A 579 -24.13 -1.72 4.03
N ASN A 580 -22.86 -2.02 3.76
CA ASN A 580 -21.81 -1.03 3.58
C ASN A 580 -21.50 -0.83 2.10
N PHE A 581 -21.68 0.40 1.61
CA PHE A 581 -21.28 0.85 0.29
C PHE A 581 -19.92 1.54 0.39
N SER A 582 -18.89 0.95 -0.21
CA SER A 582 -17.52 1.46 -0.23
C SER A 582 -17.15 1.90 -1.64
N PHE A 583 -16.91 3.19 -1.81
CA PHE A 583 -16.57 3.82 -3.08
C PHE A 583 -15.08 4.09 -3.07
N LYS A 584 -14.37 3.62 -4.10
CA LYS A 584 -12.91 3.71 -4.21
C LYS A 584 -12.52 4.31 -5.55
N LEU A 585 -11.61 5.28 -5.54
CA LEU A 585 -11.02 5.87 -6.74
C LEU A 585 -9.51 5.96 -6.58
N ASN A 586 -8.78 5.43 -7.56
CA ASN A 586 -7.32 5.43 -7.55
C ASN A 586 -6.76 5.89 -8.90
N ILE A 587 -5.93 6.93 -8.88
CA ILE A 587 -5.14 7.41 -10.01
C ILE A 587 -3.73 6.88 -9.84
N THR A 588 -3.30 6.00 -10.75
CA THR A 588 -1.95 5.42 -10.73
C THR A 588 -0.88 6.49 -11.02
N SER A 589 0.39 6.13 -10.82
CA SER A 589 1.53 6.97 -11.23
C SER A 589 1.52 7.32 -12.71
N GLU A 590 1.13 6.36 -13.53
CA GLU A 590 0.96 6.50 -14.97
C GLU A 590 -0.21 7.43 -15.28
N GLY A 591 -1.36 7.25 -14.63
CA GLY A 591 -2.53 8.12 -14.74
C GLY A 591 -2.21 9.57 -14.39
N PHE A 592 -1.53 9.79 -13.27
CA PHE A 592 -1.07 11.12 -12.86
C PHE A 592 -0.12 11.71 -13.91
N ASN A 593 0.82 10.91 -14.41
CA ASN A 593 1.75 11.34 -15.45
C ASN A 593 1.06 11.72 -16.77
N TYR A 594 -0.03 11.05 -17.12
CA TYR A 594 -0.82 11.43 -18.30
C TYR A 594 -1.57 12.75 -18.12
N ILE A 595 -2.14 13.01 -16.94
CA ILE A 595 -2.96 14.23 -16.72
C ILE A 595 -2.15 15.45 -16.30
N LYS A 596 -0.94 15.30 -15.72
CA LYS A 596 -0.22 16.41 -15.08
C LYS A 596 0.01 17.63 -15.99
N GLY A 597 0.27 17.41 -17.29
CA GLY A 597 0.54 18.48 -18.25
C GLY A 597 -0.70 19.31 -18.59
N SER A 598 -1.80 18.63 -18.93
CA SER A 598 -3.09 19.30 -19.20
C SER A 598 -3.64 19.96 -17.93
N TRP A 599 -3.45 19.32 -16.77
CA TRP A 599 -3.86 19.86 -15.49
C TRP A 599 -3.09 21.12 -15.12
N LEU A 600 -1.76 21.13 -15.29
CA LEU A 600 -0.95 22.33 -15.08
C LEU A 600 -1.39 23.46 -16.03
N TYR A 601 -1.67 23.15 -17.30
CA TYR A 601 -2.19 24.14 -18.24
C TYR A 601 -3.53 24.75 -17.76
N LEU A 602 -4.46 23.93 -17.25
CA LEU A 602 -5.72 24.43 -16.69
C LEU A 602 -5.48 25.32 -15.47
N LEU A 603 -4.62 24.92 -14.53
CA LEU A 603 -4.37 25.68 -13.31
C LEU A 603 -3.58 26.98 -13.54
N ARG A 604 -2.66 26.98 -14.50
CA ARG A 604 -1.75 28.11 -14.77
C ARG A 604 -2.25 29.03 -15.87
N ASN A 605 -2.64 28.46 -17.01
CA ASN A 605 -2.90 29.20 -18.25
C ASN A 605 -4.39 29.40 -18.52
N ASN A 606 -5.26 28.54 -17.99
CA ASN A 606 -6.71 28.67 -18.15
C ASN A 606 -7.49 28.46 -16.83
N PRO A 607 -7.21 29.27 -15.78
CA PRO A 607 -7.79 29.08 -14.46
C PRO A 607 -9.32 29.21 -14.44
N ASN A 608 -9.90 29.94 -15.40
CA ASN A 608 -11.36 30.02 -15.55
C ASN A 608 -11.95 28.69 -16.01
N ALA A 609 -11.35 28.01 -17.00
CA ALA A 609 -11.81 26.68 -17.41
C ALA A 609 -11.62 25.66 -16.28
N ASN A 610 -10.53 25.75 -15.52
CA ASN A 610 -10.36 24.93 -14.31
C ASN A 610 -11.48 25.15 -13.29
N LEU A 611 -11.83 26.41 -13.05
CA LEU A 611 -12.91 26.77 -12.14
C LEU A 611 -14.26 26.24 -12.63
N VAL A 612 -14.55 26.30 -13.94
CA VAL A 612 -15.75 25.71 -14.52
C VAL A 612 -15.79 24.20 -14.26
N ALA A 613 -14.70 23.48 -14.57
CA ALA A 613 -14.63 22.03 -14.35
C ALA A 613 -14.80 21.65 -12.87
N LEU A 614 -14.14 22.38 -11.96
CA LEU A 614 -14.30 22.19 -10.51
C LEU A 614 -15.75 22.45 -10.07
N SER A 615 -16.36 23.52 -10.58
CA SER A 615 -17.73 23.89 -10.22
C SER A 615 -18.75 22.89 -10.75
N GLN A 616 -18.56 22.38 -11.97
CA GLN A 616 -19.36 21.31 -12.55
C GLN A 616 -19.24 20.01 -11.75
N ALA A 617 -18.04 19.65 -11.27
CA ALA A 617 -17.84 18.50 -10.41
C ALA A 617 -18.53 18.64 -9.04
N PHE A 618 -18.52 19.84 -8.46
CA PHE A 618 -19.31 20.14 -7.26
C PHE A 618 -20.82 20.13 -7.55
N GLY A 619 -21.24 20.60 -8.73
CA GLY A 619 -22.61 20.61 -9.18
C GLY A 619 -23.17 19.20 -9.42
N SER A 620 -22.42 18.32 -10.08
CA SER A 620 -22.81 16.92 -10.33
C SER A 620 -22.98 16.14 -9.04
N ASN A 621 -22.29 16.53 -7.96
CA ASN A 621 -22.41 15.91 -6.64
C ASN A 621 -23.55 16.43 -5.78
N MET A 622 -24.38 17.35 -6.29
CA MET A 622 -25.63 17.72 -5.60
C MET A 622 -26.51 16.46 -5.39
N PRO A 623 -27.20 16.33 -4.24
CA PRO A 623 -27.99 15.14 -3.90
C PRO A 623 -28.99 14.74 -5.00
N TYR A 624 -29.17 13.44 -5.21
CA TYR A 624 -30.13 12.94 -6.18
C TYR A 624 -31.56 13.22 -5.71
N LEU A 625 -32.40 13.81 -6.56
CA LEU A 625 -33.82 14.03 -6.27
C LEU A 625 -34.65 13.63 -7.50
N PRO A 626 -35.23 12.42 -7.52
CA PRO A 626 -35.86 11.87 -8.73
C PRO A 626 -37.07 12.70 -9.21
N SER A 627 -37.75 13.39 -8.29
CA SER A 627 -38.91 14.23 -8.59
C SER A 627 -38.56 15.53 -9.32
N TYR A 628 -37.27 15.93 -9.37
CA TYR A 628 -36.84 17.17 -10.03
C TYR A 628 -35.98 16.86 -11.24
N SER A 629 -36.40 17.35 -12.40
CA SER A 629 -35.81 17.01 -13.70
C SER A 629 -34.33 17.39 -13.86
N TYR A 630 -33.80 18.31 -13.06
CA TYR A 630 -32.40 18.73 -13.04
C TYR A 630 -31.57 18.10 -11.89
N ARG A 631 -32.17 17.28 -11.04
CA ARG A 631 -31.52 16.57 -9.93
C ARG A 631 -31.54 15.05 -10.09
N ASN A 632 -31.94 14.56 -11.26
CA ASN A 632 -32.10 13.12 -11.54
C ASN A 632 -31.07 12.52 -12.51
N THR A 633 -30.12 13.32 -13.00
CA THR A 633 -29.01 12.88 -13.88
C THR A 633 -27.79 13.75 -13.61
N LEU A 634 -26.58 13.24 -13.80
CA LEU A 634 -25.35 13.98 -13.53
C LEU A 634 -25.19 15.22 -14.40
N ASP A 635 -25.42 15.09 -15.71
CA ASP A 635 -25.18 16.18 -16.67
C ASP A 635 -26.05 17.39 -16.37
N LYS A 636 -27.32 17.17 -16.03
CA LYS A 636 -28.23 18.26 -15.68
C LYS A 636 -27.89 18.90 -14.34
N LYS A 637 -27.41 18.11 -13.37
CA LYS A 637 -26.91 18.64 -12.09
C LYS A 637 -25.69 19.52 -12.31
N ALA A 638 -24.73 19.06 -13.12
CA ALA A 638 -23.55 19.83 -13.50
C ALA A 638 -23.90 21.11 -14.26
N ASP A 639 -24.83 21.05 -15.22
CA ASP A 639 -25.29 22.20 -16.01
C ASP A 639 -26.05 23.25 -15.17
N LEU A 640 -26.84 22.81 -14.18
CA LEU A 640 -27.61 23.71 -13.33
C LEU A 640 -26.78 24.27 -12.17
N TYR A 641 -26.18 23.39 -11.37
CA TYR A 641 -25.48 23.77 -10.15
C TYR A 641 -24.01 24.11 -10.39
N GLY A 642 -23.45 23.78 -11.56
CA GLY A 642 -22.13 24.27 -11.95
C GLY A 642 -22.06 25.80 -11.93
N ASP A 643 -23.09 26.49 -12.46
CA ASP A 643 -23.17 27.95 -12.44
C ASP A 643 -23.29 28.51 -11.00
N VAL A 644 -24.02 27.80 -10.14
CA VAL A 644 -24.19 28.15 -8.72
C VAL A 644 -22.86 28.04 -7.97
N TRP A 645 -22.17 26.91 -8.11
CA TRP A 645 -20.86 26.68 -7.51
C TRP A 645 -19.78 27.61 -8.07
N GLN A 646 -19.82 27.90 -9.36
CA GLN A 646 -18.88 28.84 -9.97
C GLN A 646 -19.05 30.24 -9.39
N THR A 647 -20.30 30.68 -9.19
CA THR A 647 -20.60 31.95 -8.53
C THR A 647 -20.09 31.96 -7.10
N TYR A 648 -20.32 30.88 -6.34
CA TYR A 648 -19.81 30.72 -4.97
C TYR A 648 -18.28 30.80 -4.91
N PHE A 649 -17.57 29.98 -5.67
CA PHE A 649 -16.11 29.97 -5.67
C PHE A 649 -15.51 31.31 -6.11
N THR A 650 -16.12 31.97 -7.10
CA THR A 650 -15.70 33.32 -7.51
C THR A 650 -15.76 34.31 -6.36
N ASN A 651 -16.80 34.22 -5.53
CA ASN A 651 -16.99 35.08 -4.36
C ASN A 651 -16.15 34.67 -3.14
N GLU A 652 -15.67 33.43 -3.09
CA GLU A 652 -14.82 32.88 -2.02
C GLU A 652 -13.33 32.83 -2.37
N GLY A 653 -12.89 33.68 -3.31
CA GLY A 653 -11.47 33.94 -3.55
C GLY A 653 -10.88 33.36 -4.84
N PHE A 654 -11.63 32.59 -5.64
CA PHE A 654 -11.21 32.28 -7.01
C PHE A 654 -11.40 33.49 -7.96
N GLY A 655 -12.24 34.46 -7.58
CA GLY A 655 -12.40 35.75 -8.26
C GLY A 655 -11.40 36.80 -7.79
N ARG A 656 -11.63 38.07 -8.16
CA ARG A 656 -10.71 39.17 -7.84
C ARG A 656 -10.66 39.53 -6.35
N ARG A 657 -11.73 39.26 -5.59
CA ARG A 657 -11.90 39.61 -4.17
C ARG A 657 -12.85 38.63 -3.48
N VAL A 658 -12.60 38.37 -2.20
CA VAL A 658 -13.53 37.63 -1.32
C VAL A 658 -14.68 38.56 -0.91
N GLN A 659 -15.92 38.09 -1.00
CA GLN A 659 -17.13 38.88 -0.68
C GLN A 659 -17.66 38.65 0.75
N ASN A 660 -17.19 37.63 1.48
CA ASN A 660 -17.61 37.29 2.85
C ASN A 660 -19.15 37.22 3.02
N MET A 661 -19.83 36.44 2.17
CA MET A 661 -21.28 36.26 2.23
C MET A 661 -21.67 35.14 3.18
N ASN A 662 -22.85 35.22 3.78
CA ASN A 662 -23.38 34.14 4.61
C ASN A 662 -24.12 33.08 3.76
N TYR A 663 -24.54 31.97 4.38
CA TYR A 663 -25.20 30.90 3.65
C TYR A 663 -26.60 31.27 3.10
N ASP A 664 -27.30 32.24 3.71
CA ASP A 664 -28.61 32.73 3.24
C ASP A 664 -28.48 33.60 1.98
N ASP A 665 -27.39 34.36 1.86
CA ASP A 665 -27.04 35.11 0.64
C ASP A 665 -26.78 34.13 -0.51
N TYR A 666 -26.00 33.08 -0.24
CA TYR A 666 -25.71 32.01 -1.19
C TYR A 666 -26.95 31.20 -1.59
N ALA A 667 -27.87 30.96 -0.64
CA ALA A 667 -29.18 30.39 -0.93
C ALA A 667 -29.98 31.25 -1.92
N SER A 668 -29.96 32.57 -1.74
CA SER A 668 -30.66 33.52 -2.60
C SER A 668 -30.06 33.57 -4.01
N ILE A 669 -28.73 33.49 -4.12
CA ILE A 669 -28.02 33.35 -5.39
C ILE A 669 -28.43 32.05 -6.09
N ALA A 670 -28.39 30.92 -5.38
CA ALA A 670 -28.79 29.62 -5.92
C ALA A 670 -30.24 29.65 -6.41
N LYS A 671 -31.17 30.18 -5.61
CA LYS A 671 -32.56 30.40 -6.01
C LYS A 671 -32.68 31.19 -7.31
N SER A 672 -31.92 32.27 -7.46
CA SER A 672 -31.96 33.09 -8.66
C SER A 672 -31.38 32.41 -9.89
N ILE A 673 -30.34 31.60 -9.76
CA ILE A 673 -29.71 30.88 -10.88
C ILE A 673 -30.58 29.69 -11.26
N VAL A 674 -30.93 28.85 -10.28
CA VAL A 674 -31.75 27.66 -10.47
C VAL A 674 -33.11 28.03 -11.03
N GLY A 675 -33.75 29.06 -10.48
CA GLY A 675 -35.07 29.53 -10.90
C GLY A 675 -35.18 29.99 -12.36
N LYS A 676 -34.06 30.22 -13.06
CA LYS A 676 -34.05 30.50 -14.50
C LYS A 676 -34.31 29.25 -15.35
N LYS A 677 -33.88 28.07 -14.87
CA LYS A 677 -34.02 26.78 -15.56
C LYS A 677 -35.15 25.92 -14.96
N ASP A 678 -35.37 26.03 -13.65
CA ASP A 678 -36.41 25.30 -12.90
C ASP A 678 -36.94 26.18 -11.74
N VAL A 679 -38.12 26.78 -11.95
CA VAL A 679 -38.76 27.70 -11.00
C VAL A 679 -39.15 26.99 -9.70
N GLU A 680 -39.60 25.73 -9.78
CA GLU A 680 -40.04 24.97 -8.61
C GLU A 680 -38.85 24.65 -7.72
N LEU A 681 -37.79 24.06 -8.30
CA LEU A 681 -36.57 23.74 -7.60
C LEU A 681 -35.88 25.01 -7.05
N GLY A 682 -35.87 26.11 -7.83
CA GLY A 682 -35.32 27.39 -7.37
C GLY A 682 -36.04 27.93 -6.14
N ASN A 683 -37.35 27.72 -6.02
CA ASN A 683 -38.09 28.10 -4.80
C ASN A 683 -37.81 27.22 -3.58
N LYS A 684 -37.22 26.03 -3.78
CA LYS A 684 -36.77 25.14 -2.70
C LYS A 684 -35.36 25.49 -2.21
N GLU A 685 -34.55 26.17 -3.01
CA GLU A 685 -33.25 26.71 -2.56
C GLU A 685 -33.46 27.70 -1.42
N GLY A 686 -32.87 27.41 -0.25
CA GLY A 686 -33.06 28.18 0.99
C GLY A 686 -34.03 27.54 1.99
N ARG A 687 -34.90 26.61 1.57
CA ARG A 687 -35.93 26.01 2.43
C ARG A 687 -36.36 24.60 1.96
N LEU A 688 -35.52 23.60 2.20
CA LEU A 688 -35.97 22.21 2.34
C LEU A 688 -36.06 21.85 3.83
N PRO A 689 -37.27 21.63 4.37
CA PRO A 689 -37.44 21.32 5.79
C PRO A 689 -36.66 20.06 6.20
N GLY A 690 -35.92 20.15 7.31
CA GLY A 690 -35.36 18.98 8.00
C GLY A 690 -34.08 18.38 7.43
N ASN A 691 -33.57 18.85 6.29
CA ASN A 691 -32.30 18.34 5.74
C ASN A 691 -31.42 19.45 5.12
N ALA A 692 -30.37 19.85 5.84
CA ALA A 692 -29.41 20.85 5.37
C ALA A 692 -28.56 20.35 4.19
N SER A 693 -28.34 19.04 4.03
CA SER A 693 -27.54 18.53 2.90
C SER A 693 -28.31 18.48 1.57
N ALA A 694 -29.63 18.69 1.58
CA ALA A 694 -30.48 18.52 0.39
C ALA A 694 -30.43 19.68 -0.62
N TRP A 695 -29.98 20.87 -0.21
CA TRP A 695 -30.01 22.12 -0.99
C TRP A 695 -28.72 22.91 -0.83
N PHE A 696 -28.47 23.84 -1.74
CA PHE A 696 -27.14 24.45 -1.91
C PHE A 696 -26.63 25.20 -0.67
N GLY A 697 -27.38 26.19 -0.19
CA GLY A 697 -26.94 26.98 0.97
C GLY A 697 -26.86 26.15 2.27
N GLY A 698 -27.59 25.03 2.38
CA GLY A 698 -27.46 24.12 3.50
C GLY A 698 -26.15 23.32 3.45
N ILE A 699 -25.72 22.89 2.25
CA ILE A 699 -24.39 22.30 2.03
C ILE A 699 -23.30 23.31 2.40
N VAL A 700 -23.43 24.58 1.97
CA VAL A 700 -22.50 25.66 2.33
C VAL A 700 -22.50 25.91 3.84
N LYS A 701 -23.65 25.89 4.50
CA LYS A 701 -23.77 26.03 5.95
C LYS A 701 -23.03 24.93 6.72
N MET A 702 -23.11 23.69 6.23
CA MET A 702 -22.40 22.55 6.81
C MET A 702 -20.90 22.59 6.53
N ASN A 703 -20.48 23.25 5.45
CA ASN A 703 -19.10 23.32 4.98
C ASN A 703 -18.68 24.78 4.71
N PRO A 704 -18.64 25.65 5.74
CA PRO A 704 -18.46 27.09 5.55
C PRO A 704 -17.13 27.47 4.90
N ASP A 705 -16.12 26.61 5.03
CA ASP A 705 -14.76 26.85 4.53
C ASP A 705 -14.52 26.29 3.11
N THR A 706 -15.56 25.79 2.42
CA THR A 706 -15.41 25.10 1.12
C THR A 706 -14.60 25.91 0.11
N GLY A 707 -14.90 27.19 -0.07
CA GLY A 707 -14.20 28.03 -1.04
C GLY A 707 -12.71 28.23 -0.70
N ARG A 708 -12.40 28.51 0.57
CA ARG A 708 -11.02 28.67 1.07
C ARG A 708 -10.22 27.38 0.91
N ASP A 709 -10.78 26.26 1.35
CA ASP A 709 -10.09 24.97 1.35
C ASP A 709 -9.88 24.45 -0.07
N MET A 710 -10.84 24.64 -0.99
CA MET A 710 -10.68 24.32 -2.41
C MET A 710 -9.66 25.22 -3.11
N LEU A 711 -9.63 26.52 -2.80
CA LEU A 711 -8.62 27.43 -3.35
C LEU A 711 -7.21 27.00 -2.91
N ALA A 712 -7.05 26.64 -1.64
CA ALA A 712 -5.80 26.12 -1.13
C ALA A 712 -5.43 24.80 -1.82
N CYS A 713 -6.38 23.86 -1.96
CA CYS A 713 -6.17 22.59 -2.64
C CYS A 713 -5.69 22.76 -4.09
N MET A 714 -6.40 23.58 -4.89
CA MET A 714 -6.01 23.87 -6.28
C MET A 714 -4.66 24.59 -6.38
N THR A 715 -4.37 25.50 -5.44
CA THR A 715 -3.05 26.14 -5.34
C THR A 715 -1.96 25.13 -4.98
N GLY A 716 -2.26 24.17 -4.11
CA GLY A 716 -1.37 23.08 -3.74
C GLY A 716 -1.01 22.21 -4.94
N PHE A 717 -2.01 21.77 -5.72
CA PHE A 717 -1.76 21.03 -6.96
C PHE A 717 -0.99 21.85 -7.99
N LYS A 718 -1.33 23.13 -8.17
CA LYS A 718 -0.58 24.01 -9.06
C LYS A 718 0.89 24.07 -8.67
N ASN A 719 1.18 24.34 -7.39
CA ASN A 719 2.55 24.41 -6.88
C ASN A 719 3.28 23.08 -7.02
N LEU A 720 2.60 21.96 -6.79
CA LEU A 720 3.18 20.63 -6.98
C LEU A 720 3.63 20.46 -8.45
N LEU A 721 2.71 20.71 -9.38
CA LEU A 721 2.93 20.53 -10.81
C LEU A 721 3.98 21.50 -11.38
N GLU A 722 3.98 22.76 -10.95
CA GLU A 722 5.01 23.74 -11.35
C GLU A 722 6.40 23.31 -10.87
N ASN A 723 6.52 22.78 -9.65
CA ASN A 723 7.81 22.31 -9.14
C ASN A 723 8.26 20.99 -9.78
N ILE A 724 7.33 20.14 -10.22
CA ILE A 724 7.63 18.96 -11.06
C ILE A 724 8.16 19.43 -12.43
N GLU A 725 7.48 20.36 -13.11
CA GLU A 725 7.91 20.90 -14.40
C GLU A 725 9.28 21.60 -14.32
N ALA A 726 9.50 22.35 -13.24
CA ALA A 726 10.76 23.05 -12.97
C ALA A 726 11.88 22.14 -12.45
N LYS A 727 11.59 20.86 -12.16
CA LYS A 727 12.54 19.90 -11.58
C LYS A 727 13.18 20.43 -10.29
N SER A 728 12.38 21.00 -9.39
CA SER A 728 12.91 21.64 -8.17
C SER A 728 13.73 20.64 -7.36
N SER A 729 14.95 21.05 -7.01
CA SER A 729 15.84 20.32 -6.10
C SER A 729 15.54 20.59 -4.62
N ASN A 730 14.68 21.57 -4.31
CA ASN A 730 14.17 21.81 -2.96
C ASN A 730 12.90 20.98 -2.70
N TYR A 731 12.94 19.72 -3.13
CA TYR A 731 11.79 18.83 -3.17
C TYR A 731 11.10 18.71 -1.81
N GLU A 732 11.86 18.68 -0.71
CA GLU A 732 11.28 18.48 0.62
C GLU A 732 10.35 19.63 1.02
N GLN A 733 10.82 20.88 0.89
CA GLN A 733 10.03 22.05 1.23
C GLN A 733 8.87 22.25 0.25
N ASP A 734 9.12 22.07 -1.04
CA ASP A 734 8.11 22.25 -2.07
C ASP A 734 6.99 21.22 -1.96
N MET A 735 7.34 19.95 -1.72
CA MET A 735 6.39 18.86 -1.52
C MET A 735 5.60 19.02 -0.22
N LYS A 736 6.26 19.35 0.90
CA LYS A 736 5.59 19.67 2.19
C LYS A 736 4.54 20.77 2.00
N ARG A 737 4.92 21.88 1.38
CA ARG A 737 4.04 23.03 1.16
C ARG A 737 2.87 22.67 0.25
N ALA A 738 3.13 22.01 -0.88
CA ALA A 738 2.10 21.65 -1.84
C ALA A 738 1.09 20.64 -1.25
N LEU A 739 1.58 19.56 -0.65
CA LEU A 739 0.72 18.48 -0.15
C LEU A 739 -0.07 18.89 1.10
N ASN A 740 0.46 19.76 1.96
CA ASN A 740 -0.31 20.32 3.08
C ASN A 740 -1.54 21.10 2.59
N ASN A 741 -1.40 21.85 1.50
CA ASN A 741 -2.50 22.59 0.91
C ASN A 741 -3.50 21.64 0.22
N ILE A 742 -3.01 20.61 -0.48
CA ILE A 742 -3.86 19.57 -1.11
C ILE A 742 -4.73 18.87 -0.06
N ALA A 743 -4.16 18.52 1.10
CA ALA A 743 -4.86 17.84 2.18
C ALA A 743 -6.10 18.59 2.69
N LEU A 744 -6.11 19.93 2.58
CA LEU A 744 -7.28 20.72 2.95
C LEU A 744 -8.51 20.33 2.11
N GLY A 745 -8.28 19.93 0.86
CA GLY A 745 -9.32 19.44 -0.04
C GLY A 745 -9.94 18.10 0.35
N PHE A 746 -9.33 17.35 1.27
CA PHE A 746 -9.88 16.07 1.77
C PHE A 746 -10.55 16.22 3.15
N GLY A 747 -10.75 17.45 3.62
CA GLY A 747 -11.26 17.73 4.95
C GLY A 747 -12.73 17.37 5.20
N GLN A 748 -13.52 17.20 4.15
CA GLN A 748 -14.96 16.93 4.23
C GLN A 748 -15.38 15.89 3.19
N LEU A 749 -16.41 15.09 3.53
CA LEU A 749 -16.98 14.08 2.61
C LEU A 749 -17.37 14.68 1.27
N TYR A 750 -18.10 15.80 1.28
CA TYR A 750 -18.60 16.44 0.06
C TYR A 750 -17.44 16.87 -0.85
N TYR A 751 -16.29 17.24 -0.28
CA TYR A 751 -15.11 17.62 -1.04
C TYR A 751 -14.50 16.40 -1.72
N VAL A 752 -14.36 15.29 -1.00
CA VAL A 752 -13.83 14.03 -1.55
C VAL A 752 -14.71 13.53 -2.70
N GLN A 753 -16.04 13.55 -2.50
CA GLN A 753 -17.01 13.19 -3.54
C GLN A 753 -16.84 14.06 -4.80
N ALA A 754 -16.79 15.39 -4.64
CA ALA A 754 -16.62 16.31 -5.75
C ALA A 754 -15.23 16.21 -6.43
N LEU A 755 -14.16 16.02 -5.65
CA LEU A 755 -12.80 15.86 -6.18
C LEU A 755 -12.67 14.57 -7.01
N GLY A 756 -13.36 13.49 -6.66
CA GLY A 756 -13.41 12.29 -7.50
C GLY A 756 -13.95 12.59 -8.90
N SER A 757 -15.10 13.28 -8.99
CA SER A 757 -15.65 13.72 -10.27
C SER A 757 -14.75 14.69 -11.01
N TYR A 758 -14.09 15.61 -10.30
CA TYR A 758 -13.15 16.55 -10.90
C TYR A 758 -11.94 15.82 -11.51
N PHE A 759 -11.34 14.84 -10.80
CA PHE A 759 -10.20 14.10 -11.34
C PHE A 759 -10.58 13.24 -12.55
N ILE A 760 -11.77 12.64 -12.57
CA ILE A 760 -12.26 11.94 -13.75
C ILE A 760 -12.42 12.91 -14.93
N SER A 761 -12.93 14.13 -14.68
CA SER A 761 -13.07 15.14 -15.73
C SER A 761 -11.72 15.54 -16.36
N LEU A 762 -10.61 15.47 -15.60
CA LEU A 762 -9.27 15.74 -16.12
C LEU A 762 -8.81 14.71 -17.16
N ALA A 763 -9.36 13.49 -17.13
CA ALA A 763 -9.12 12.50 -18.17
C ALA A 763 -9.78 12.88 -19.51
N ASN A 764 -10.75 13.80 -19.50
CA ASN A 764 -11.43 14.33 -20.69
C ASN A 764 -11.94 13.22 -21.65
N ASN A 765 -12.54 12.17 -21.09
CA ASN A 765 -13.01 10.99 -21.83
C ASN A 765 -11.95 10.26 -22.67
N ASN A 766 -10.67 10.48 -22.38
CA ASN A 766 -9.58 9.76 -23.02
C ASN A 766 -9.50 8.34 -22.44
N ALA A 767 -9.84 7.34 -23.25
CA ALA A 767 -9.85 5.93 -22.84
C ALA A 767 -8.48 5.40 -22.35
N VAL A 768 -7.35 5.99 -22.79
CA VAL A 768 -6.02 5.59 -22.30
C VAL A 768 -5.82 6.08 -20.87
N ILE A 769 -6.20 7.33 -20.58
CA ILE A 769 -6.07 7.92 -19.25
C ILE A 769 -7.06 7.26 -18.28
N LEU A 770 -8.30 7.05 -18.73
CA LEU A 770 -9.35 6.44 -17.92
C LEU A 770 -9.00 5.03 -17.44
N LYS A 771 -8.24 4.26 -18.21
CA LYS A 771 -7.73 2.93 -17.78
C LYS A 771 -6.76 3.00 -16.61
N GLU A 772 -6.08 4.13 -16.42
CA GLU A 772 -5.18 4.39 -15.30
C GLU A 772 -5.89 5.03 -14.10
N ILE A 773 -7.21 5.23 -14.20
CA ILE A 773 -8.08 5.66 -13.11
C ILE A 773 -9.00 4.49 -12.77
N SER A 774 -8.68 3.76 -11.70
CA SER A 774 -9.57 2.72 -11.19
C SER A 774 -10.70 3.36 -10.37
N SER A 775 -11.93 2.90 -10.57
CA SER A 775 -13.12 3.37 -9.85
C SER A 775 -14.03 2.17 -9.59
N VAL A 776 -14.32 1.89 -8.32
CA VAL A 776 -15.04 0.69 -7.88
C VAL A 776 -16.03 1.01 -6.77
N LEU A 777 -17.18 0.34 -6.79
CA LEU A 777 -18.12 0.26 -5.67
C LEU A 777 -18.14 -1.18 -5.13
N GLU A 778 -17.85 -1.35 -3.85
CA GLU A 778 -18.05 -2.61 -3.12
C GLU A 778 -19.26 -2.47 -2.20
N VAL A 779 -20.18 -3.42 -2.25
CA VAL A 779 -21.37 -3.48 -1.40
C VAL A 779 -21.30 -4.75 -0.56
N SER A 780 -20.93 -4.61 0.71
CA SER A 780 -20.91 -5.72 1.68
C SER A 780 -22.19 -5.70 2.50
N TYR A 781 -22.81 -6.86 2.75
CA TYR A 781 -24.06 -6.94 3.53
C TYR A 781 -24.21 -8.28 4.23
N THR A 782 -25.11 -8.34 5.21
CA THR A 782 -25.55 -9.59 5.83
C THR A 782 -26.97 -9.89 5.37
N ASP A 783 -27.18 -11.05 4.76
CA ASP A 783 -28.51 -11.49 4.31
C ASP A 783 -29.43 -11.86 5.48
N ALA A 784 -30.69 -12.17 5.19
CA ALA A 784 -31.67 -12.55 6.21
C ALA A 784 -31.33 -13.88 6.92
N ALA A 785 -30.44 -14.71 6.35
CA ALA A 785 -29.95 -15.94 6.95
C ALA A 785 -28.72 -15.70 7.85
N GLY A 786 -28.20 -14.47 7.93
CA GLY A 786 -27.02 -14.11 8.71
C GLY A 786 -25.70 -14.36 7.98
N THR A 787 -25.72 -14.61 6.68
CA THR A 787 -24.52 -14.82 5.86
C THR A 787 -24.01 -13.49 5.32
N SER A 788 -22.70 -13.25 5.44
CA SER A 788 -22.07 -12.06 4.87
C SER A 788 -21.76 -12.25 3.39
N HIS A 789 -22.09 -11.25 2.60
CA HIS A 789 -21.86 -11.18 1.17
C HIS A 789 -21.11 -9.89 0.81
N THR A 790 -20.44 -9.87 -0.35
CA THR A 790 -19.81 -8.69 -0.94
C THR A 790 -19.94 -8.72 -2.46
N ILE A 791 -20.53 -7.67 -3.02
CA ILE A 791 -20.68 -7.46 -4.46
C ILE A 791 -19.73 -6.36 -4.88
N GLN A 792 -18.97 -6.57 -5.95
CA GLN A 792 -18.18 -5.52 -6.56
C GLN A 792 -18.84 -5.07 -7.87
N ILE A 793 -18.94 -3.76 -8.07
CA ILE A 793 -19.51 -3.10 -9.24
C ILE A 793 -18.46 -2.17 -9.85
N GLN A 794 -18.28 -2.26 -11.17
CA GLN A 794 -17.42 -1.35 -11.92
C GLN A 794 -17.85 -1.18 -13.37
N LYS A 795 -17.36 -0.11 -13.99
CA LYS A 795 -17.53 0.20 -15.41
C LYS A 795 -16.25 -0.12 -16.15
N ASN A 796 -16.37 -0.76 -17.31
CA ASN A 796 -15.23 -0.99 -18.18
C ASN A 796 -14.85 0.28 -18.95
N LYS A 797 -13.59 0.69 -18.88
CA LYS A 797 -13.06 1.97 -19.41
C LYS A 797 -12.34 1.81 -20.75
#